data_AF-A0A8T4MWK2-F1
#
_entry.id   AF-A0A8T4MWK2-F1
#
_cell.length_a   1.000
_cell.length_b   1.000
_cell.length_c   1.000
_cell.angle_alpha   90.00
_cell.angle_beta   90.00
_cell.angle_gamma   90.00
#
_symmetry.space_group_name_H-M   'P 1'
#
loop_
_entity.id
_entity.type
_entity.pdbx_description
1 polymer ?
#
loop_
_entity_poly.entity_id
_entity_poly.type
_entity_poly.pdbx_seq_one_letter_code
_entity_poly.pdbx_strand_id
1 'polypeptide(L)'
;MKRGIFFSIDALLSFTIILMIILIAFPLVKMNKYDAPIARDILVTLSSLKMGEISDGYIQQLIIEGTLDQNKTALEQIGALTITNETLAKAIATIILEDLETNENIGIWYGNKLIYSRNKTAYENASNVLTERHIISGLGGLGNETSGYSARAFLSNTHLTAYSYFGGYVGEGNISKRIDYSGNISSAEMELVINSNFTLYINGINSGNYSKSPSETTPANYSLNNYKNNFVSGENTVELRGLNLYVAGGYIKITYETNANNSQETKKYLPGINGIVNLYDGLSVNGQLNSMDIFLHYKIPYQSFLIIGNTTIWNGSSSIENTTSITNAQISSLLNYNQLSNKTTPIRFGSQNFSFNSNNTGGNADVILITDVSGSMNWRMNSDASGIERNCTNPLTFSDPSTSRISVARCLDLQFVSTILQSNNNRVGLVSLGSSSNSYVNLTNNATLLNNTINNYAAGQMTCISCAINRAYLMLQQNSNSTRQKYIITMTDGVANIRSTPQCYNIKDASITNISSTTAFAIGESGAITAYTNSQWVSVKNASTSNLNGVDLLNNTYGFAVGNSYQLFRWNGTSWSWQQDLGGDNLYGVSIFNRTLAFAAGDNGKIAKWNGTSWTEYQTITGSGGVNFKDIKLLNATLGFAIANSGRIFRWNGSNTNWYEYQDLGNDNLKSIDMFNGTYGIIASDSRKIFNWNGTSWNLQQTLGTGISPADVDIYNSTLAFISTTNGLIYKKIGNNAWTQEAYISTNSYLNTIRIINNTYGFAVGNSIGGLILWNGTSWNNTYPGYYYQGNSTNGISCNDPTGCTLLQNLATLNANYSSCRVYKDLNATVHSIGFGPVSTCGLSARTLLSIAACGNGSYYASDNATQLQQIYENISQSIVQLSYVQQTATSSGNTTGILYPDSYIRLNYTSPKNPFGLIISLEKQFENTTYGNFSIYLNSTILDAQVTSYSGPRWTDKLKINGNTVYNLSIYGNSYISLGDPYSVLIPKSLVLNQNDVTLTTAIAPTNTSAGSASNKIIYTLAKNFSSFSPISAVAQGCQWNIQFEDYTNLTGIRIPSTYSGSNQCYFPPNGGFTHDPNDAFQVAVYNILRQLDLNGNQRIDPKISEQSLQIDTSQVNGIPYTWQTEVQIRIWS
;
A
#
# COMPACT_ATOMS: atom_id res chain seq x y z
N MET A 1 -7.17 29.14 15.08
CA MET A 1 -7.99 30.36 15.18
C MET A 1 -7.44 31.59 14.42
N LYS A 2 -6.14 31.71 14.13
CA LYS A 2 -5.56 32.90 13.44
C LYS A 2 -5.72 32.95 11.90
N ARG A 3 -6.19 31.90 11.23
CA ARG A 3 -6.38 31.88 9.75
C ARG A 3 -7.80 32.24 9.29
N GLY A 4 -8.83 32.06 10.14
CA GLY A 4 -10.21 32.42 9.79
C GLY A 4 -10.46 33.94 9.80
N ILE A 5 -9.77 34.67 10.67
CA ILE A 5 -9.92 36.12 10.81
C ILE A 5 -9.39 36.86 9.56
N PHE A 6 -8.31 36.37 8.94
CA PHE A 6 -7.75 36.97 7.73
C PHE A 6 -8.70 36.88 6.53
N PHE A 7 -9.34 35.72 6.31
CA PHE A 7 -10.29 35.57 5.21
C PHE A 7 -11.56 36.40 5.38
N SER A 8 -12.04 36.59 6.61
CA SER A 8 -13.20 37.45 6.88
C SER A 8 -12.89 38.95 6.68
N ILE A 9 -11.64 39.37 6.96
CA ILE A 9 -11.22 40.77 6.78
C ILE A 9 -11.06 41.11 5.29
N ASP A 10 -10.48 40.22 4.47
CA ASP A 10 -10.35 40.45 3.02
C ASP A 10 -11.69 40.49 2.29
N ALA A 11 -12.66 39.68 2.73
CA ALA A 11 -14.02 39.73 2.21
C ALA A 11 -14.73 41.05 2.56
N LEU A 12 -14.51 41.56 3.78
CA LEU A 12 -15.08 42.84 4.24
C LEU A 12 -14.45 44.04 3.52
N LEU A 13 -13.13 44.01 3.28
CA LEU A 13 -12.40 45.01 2.50
C LEU A 13 -12.84 45.02 1.03
N SER A 14 -13.03 43.85 0.42
CA SER A 14 -13.51 43.76 -0.96
C SER A 14 -14.95 44.27 -1.08
N PHE A 15 -15.84 43.93 -0.13
CA PHE A 15 -17.21 44.41 -0.13
C PHE A 15 -17.29 45.93 0.08
N THR A 16 -16.46 46.48 0.96
CA THR A 16 -16.42 47.94 1.20
C THR A 16 -15.85 48.71 0.01
N ILE A 17 -14.85 48.17 -0.70
CA ILE A 17 -14.34 48.78 -1.95
C ILE A 17 -15.42 48.76 -3.05
N ILE A 18 -16.14 47.65 -3.22
CA ILE A 18 -17.24 47.56 -4.19
C ILE A 18 -18.35 48.55 -3.82
N LEU A 19 -18.71 48.66 -2.54
CA LEU A 19 -19.74 49.61 -2.09
C LEU A 19 -19.28 51.06 -2.31
N MET A 20 -17.99 51.37 -2.08
CA MET A 20 -17.42 52.69 -2.36
C MET A 20 -17.44 53.00 -3.86
N ILE A 21 -17.07 52.04 -4.72
CA ILE A 21 -17.10 52.23 -6.18
C ILE A 21 -18.53 52.48 -6.64
N ILE A 22 -19.52 51.75 -6.10
CA ILE A 22 -20.94 51.97 -6.42
C ILE A 22 -21.43 53.34 -5.94
N LEU A 23 -21.04 53.76 -4.73
CA LEU A 23 -21.43 55.06 -4.16
C LEU A 23 -20.74 56.27 -4.81
N ILE A 24 -19.51 56.09 -5.29
CA ILE A 24 -18.74 57.14 -6.00
C ILE A 24 -19.15 57.22 -7.48
N ALA A 25 -19.56 56.11 -8.10
CA ALA A 25 -20.02 56.08 -9.49
C ALA A 25 -21.45 56.61 -9.71
N PHE A 26 -22.27 56.75 -8.65
CA PHE A 26 -23.70 57.07 -8.76
C PHE A 26 -24.12 58.45 -8.19
N PRO A 27 -23.31 59.51 -8.36
CA PRO A 27 -23.94 60.75 -8.80
C PRO A 27 -23.00 61.60 -9.66
N LEU A 28 -23.17 61.60 -10.98
CA LEU A 28 -22.96 62.77 -11.85
C LEU A 28 -23.29 62.42 -13.31
N VAL A 29 -24.52 61.97 -13.57
CA VAL A 29 -25.17 62.30 -14.84
C VAL A 29 -26.61 62.68 -14.51
N LYS A 30 -26.85 63.97 -14.26
CA LYS A 30 -28.16 64.53 -14.59
C LYS A 30 -28.23 64.50 -16.12
N MET A 31 -28.72 63.41 -16.69
CA MET A 31 -29.24 63.50 -18.04
C MET A 31 -30.49 64.36 -17.92
N ASN A 32 -30.40 65.60 -18.42
CA ASN A 32 -31.61 66.32 -18.76
C ASN A 32 -32.36 65.40 -19.74
N LYS A 33 -33.48 64.83 -19.29
CA LYS A 33 -34.44 64.22 -20.20
C LYS A 33 -34.97 65.37 -21.06
N TYR A 34 -34.37 65.53 -22.22
CA TYR A 34 -35.04 66.17 -23.34
C TYR A 34 -36.00 65.11 -23.86
N ASP A 35 -37.30 65.25 -23.54
CA ASP A 35 -38.31 64.51 -24.27
C ASP A 35 -38.19 64.94 -25.74
N ALA A 36 -37.94 63.98 -26.63
CA ALA A 36 -38.11 64.17 -28.07
C ALA A 36 -39.53 63.73 -28.41
N PRO A 37 -40.56 64.61 -28.27
CA PRO A 37 -41.94 64.22 -28.51
C PRO A 37 -42.09 63.54 -29.88
N ILE A 38 -41.37 64.00 -30.89
CA ILE A 38 -41.49 63.46 -32.25
C ILE A 38 -40.98 62.02 -32.41
N ALA A 39 -39.90 61.58 -31.72
CA ALA A 39 -39.43 60.19 -31.79
C ALA A 39 -40.49 59.22 -31.21
N ARG A 40 -41.09 59.64 -30.10
CA ARG A 40 -42.14 58.90 -29.42
C ARG A 40 -43.44 58.94 -30.21
N ASP A 41 -43.80 60.07 -30.80
CA ASP A 41 -45.01 60.24 -31.61
C ASP A 41 -44.95 59.38 -32.87
N ILE A 42 -43.80 59.30 -33.56
CA ILE A 42 -43.62 58.41 -34.71
C ILE A 42 -43.78 56.95 -34.27
N LEU A 43 -43.14 56.57 -33.16
CA LEU A 43 -43.22 55.20 -32.65
C LEU A 43 -44.65 54.81 -32.30
N VAL A 44 -45.37 55.67 -31.57
CA VAL A 44 -46.77 55.47 -31.20
C VAL A 44 -47.64 55.41 -32.45
N THR A 45 -47.45 56.33 -33.40
CA THR A 45 -48.21 56.38 -34.66
C THR A 45 -48.03 55.10 -35.45
N LEU A 46 -46.80 54.65 -35.68
CA LEU A 46 -46.52 53.42 -36.42
C LEU A 46 -47.06 52.18 -35.69
N SER A 47 -47.04 52.18 -34.35
CA SER A 47 -47.57 51.08 -33.53
C SER A 47 -49.09 51.01 -33.51
N SER A 48 -49.80 52.05 -33.96
CA SER A 48 -51.27 52.08 -34.02
C SER A 48 -51.83 52.11 -35.45
N LEU A 49 -51.09 52.66 -36.42
CA LEU A 49 -51.50 52.79 -37.81
C LEU A 49 -51.60 51.42 -38.47
N LYS A 50 -52.78 51.00 -38.88
CA LYS A 50 -52.97 49.72 -39.58
C LYS A 50 -52.66 49.87 -41.06
N MET A 51 -52.13 48.82 -41.69
CA MET A 51 -51.80 48.87 -43.12
C MET A 51 -53.04 49.15 -44.00
N GLY A 52 -54.22 48.68 -43.59
CA GLY A 52 -55.48 48.97 -44.30
C GLY A 52 -55.95 50.43 -44.23
N GLU A 53 -55.41 51.23 -43.32
CA GLU A 53 -55.78 52.64 -43.14
C GLU A 53 -54.98 53.59 -44.07
N ILE A 54 -53.98 53.07 -44.78
CA ILE A 54 -53.06 53.85 -45.61
C ILE A 54 -53.57 53.89 -47.06
N SER A 55 -53.90 55.08 -47.58
CA SER A 55 -54.51 55.26 -48.90
C SER A 55 -53.54 55.29 -50.08
N ASP A 56 -52.30 54.81 -49.90
CA ASP A 56 -51.29 54.77 -50.97
C ASP A 56 -51.56 53.62 -51.97
N GLY A 57 -51.47 53.94 -53.26
CA GLY A 57 -51.81 52.99 -54.33
C GLY A 57 -50.92 51.75 -54.37
N TYR A 58 -49.65 51.86 -53.97
CA TYR A 58 -48.71 50.74 -53.93
C TYR A 58 -48.94 49.86 -52.70
N ILE A 59 -49.18 50.45 -51.53
CA ILE A 59 -49.53 49.69 -50.32
C ILE A 59 -50.85 48.92 -50.50
N GLN A 60 -51.85 49.54 -51.11
CA GLN A 60 -53.14 48.87 -51.39
C GLN A 60 -52.99 47.68 -52.35
N GLN A 61 -52.12 47.81 -53.37
CA GLN A 61 -51.79 46.70 -54.26
C GLN A 61 -51.14 45.53 -53.48
N LEU A 62 -50.18 45.80 -52.61
CA LEU A 62 -49.50 44.77 -51.80
C LEU A 62 -50.44 44.07 -50.81
N ILE A 63 -51.49 44.76 -50.33
CA ILE A 63 -52.55 44.15 -49.51
C ILE A 63 -53.40 43.21 -50.35
N ILE A 64 -53.79 43.61 -51.57
CA ILE A 64 -54.59 42.78 -52.50
C ILE A 64 -53.80 41.53 -52.91
N GLU A 65 -52.49 41.66 -53.13
CA GLU A 65 -51.59 40.55 -53.44
C GLU A 65 -51.32 39.63 -52.23
N GLY A 66 -51.82 39.98 -51.04
CA GLY A 66 -51.63 39.20 -49.81
C GLY A 66 -50.23 39.30 -49.21
N THR A 67 -49.40 40.23 -49.70
CA THR A 67 -48.04 40.46 -49.17
C THR A 67 -48.08 41.23 -47.86
N LEU A 68 -49.09 42.09 -47.67
CA LEU A 68 -49.33 42.85 -46.43
C LEU A 68 -50.68 42.48 -45.81
N ASP A 69 -50.73 42.37 -44.48
CA ASP A 69 -51.99 42.16 -43.74
C ASP A 69 -52.61 43.51 -43.35
N GLN A 70 -53.82 43.78 -43.86
CA GLN A 70 -54.58 44.99 -43.58
C GLN A 70 -54.84 45.25 -42.08
N ASN A 71 -54.88 44.21 -41.24
CA ASN A 71 -55.21 44.31 -39.82
C ASN A 71 -53.98 44.55 -38.93
N LYS A 72 -52.78 44.37 -39.48
CA LYS A 72 -51.52 44.54 -38.76
C LYS A 72 -51.04 45.98 -38.85
N THR A 73 -50.30 46.39 -37.82
CA THR A 73 -49.77 47.75 -37.73
C THR A 73 -48.59 47.93 -38.69
N ALA A 74 -48.34 49.17 -39.10
CA ALA A 74 -47.19 49.52 -39.92
C ALA A 74 -45.87 49.08 -39.26
N LEU A 75 -45.77 49.24 -37.94
CA LEU A 75 -44.60 48.84 -37.17
C LEU A 75 -44.39 47.31 -37.18
N GLU A 76 -45.46 46.51 -37.08
CA GLU A 76 -45.37 45.04 -37.18
C GLU A 76 -45.00 44.58 -38.60
N GLN A 77 -45.63 45.16 -39.62
CA GLN A 77 -45.43 44.74 -41.02
C GLN A 77 -44.04 45.12 -41.55
N ILE A 78 -43.56 46.33 -41.24
CA ILE A 78 -42.17 46.73 -41.55
C ILE A 78 -41.17 45.82 -40.81
N GLY A 79 -41.48 45.43 -39.56
CA GLY A 79 -40.64 44.52 -38.79
C GLY A 79 -40.56 43.11 -39.36
N ALA A 80 -41.68 42.55 -39.78
CA ALA A 80 -41.73 41.25 -40.44
C ALA A 80 -40.96 41.26 -41.76
N LEU A 81 -41.16 42.32 -42.57
CA LEU A 81 -40.49 42.47 -43.86
C LEU A 81 -38.99 42.74 -43.75
N THR A 82 -38.51 43.35 -42.66
CA THR A 82 -37.07 43.55 -42.45
C THR A 82 -36.29 42.22 -42.40
N ILE A 83 -36.97 41.14 -42.02
CA ILE A 83 -36.43 39.78 -41.96
C ILE A 83 -36.57 39.09 -43.32
N THR A 84 -37.73 39.21 -43.98
CA THR A 84 -38.06 38.42 -45.18
C THR A 84 -37.73 39.13 -46.51
N ASN A 85 -37.85 40.45 -46.58
CA ASN A 85 -37.58 41.26 -47.76
C ASN A 85 -37.24 42.72 -47.38
N GLU A 86 -35.97 42.94 -47.03
CA GLU A 86 -35.48 44.24 -46.53
C GLU A 86 -35.71 45.39 -47.51
N THR A 87 -35.63 45.12 -48.82
CA THR A 87 -35.87 46.13 -49.86
C THR A 87 -37.32 46.62 -49.82
N LEU A 88 -38.27 45.70 -49.66
CA LEU A 88 -39.68 46.03 -49.54
C LEU A 88 -39.99 46.75 -48.21
N ALA A 89 -39.34 46.33 -47.11
CA ALA A 89 -39.44 47.00 -45.82
C ALA A 89 -39.01 48.48 -45.90
N LYS A 90 -37.89 48.76 -46.57
CA LYS A 90 -37.39 50.13 -46.81
C LYS A 90 -38.36 50.93 -47.67
N ALA A 91 -38.92 50.34 -48.72
CA ALA A 91 -39.87 51.01 -49.60
C ALA A 91 -41.15 51.43 -48.85
N ILE A 92 -41.73 50.51 -48.07
CA ILE A 92 -42.94 50.80 -47.27
C ILE A 92 -42.65 51.81 -46.17
N ALA A 93 -41.55 51.65 -45.44
CA ALA A 93 -41.17 52.63 -44.42
C ALA A 93 -40.95 54.03 -45.01
N THR A 94 -40.46 54.11 -46.25
CA THR A 94 -40.29 55.39 -46.97
C THR A 94 -41.65 56.00 -47.30
N ILE A 95 -42.57 55.25 -47.89
CA ILE A 95 -43.93 55.74 -48.25
C ILE A 95 -44.69 56.23 -47.02
N ILE A 96 -44.59 55.54 -45.89
CA ILE A 96 -45.34 55.91 -44.67
C ILE A 96 -44.79 57.19 -44.03
N LEU A 97 -43.50 57.48 -44.20
CA LEU A 97 -42.81 58.54 -43.48
C LEU A 97 -42.30 59.66 -44.39
N GLU A 98 -42.60 59.64 -45.69
CA GLU A 98 -42.12 60.65 -46.63
C GLU A 98 -42.75 62.04 -46.40
N ASP A 99 -44.00 62.07 -45.94
CA ASP A 99 -44.73 63.31 -45.67
C ASP A 99 -44.41 63.92 -44.29
N LEU A 100 -43.52 63.28 -43.52
CA LEU A 100 -43.12 63.79 -42.22
C LEU A 100 -42.23 65.05 -42.38
N GLU A 101 -42.83 66.22 -42.15
CA GLU A 101 -42.13 67.50 -42.09
C GLU A 101 -41.47 67.69 -40.71
N THR A 102 -40.16 67.52 -40.67
CA THR A 102 -39.36 67.74 -39.45
C THR A 102 -38.07 68.49 -39.76
N ASN A 103 -37.61 69.29 -38.79
CA ASN A 103 -36.31 69.97 -38.86
C ASN A 103 -35.14 69.13 -38.34
N GLU A 104 -35.42 67.95 -37.77
CA GLU A 104 -34.44 67.06 -37.17
C GLU A 104 -34.11 65.88 -38.11
N ASN A 105 -32.93 65.26 -37.94
CA ASN A 105 -32.62 64.02 -38.65
C ASN A 105 -33.28 62.85 -37.94
N ILE A 106 -33.88 61.93 -38.69
CA ILE A 106 -34.61 60.78 -38.12
C ILE A 106 -34.14 59.51 -38.80
N GLY A 107 -34.02 58.44 -38.01
CA GLY A 107 -33.82 57.10 -38.54
C GLY A 107 -34.56 56.04 -37.72
N ILE A 108 -34.93 54.96 -38.39
CA ILE A 108 -35.62 53.81 -37.80
C ILE A 108 -34.77 52.57 -38.02
N TRP A 109 -34.42 51.92 -36.90
CA TRP A 109 -33.66 50.69 -36.87
C TRP A 109 -34.51 49.54 -36.34
N TYR A 110 -34.36 48.37 -36.94
CA TYR A 110 -34.82 47.09 -36.39
C TYR A 110 -33.59 46.25 -36.07
N GLY A 111 -33.34 46.02 -34.78
CA GLY A 111 -32.05 45.52 -34.28
C GLY A 111 -30.90 46.43 -34.73
N ASN A 112 -29.98 45.90 -35.52
CA ASN A 112 -28.84 46.63 -36.08
C ASN A 112 -29.06 47.14 -37.52
N LYS A 113 -30.22 46.90 -38.13
CA LYS A 113 -30.50 47.26 -39.53
C LYS A 113 -31.22 48.61 -39.62
N LEU A 114 -30.71 49.53 -40.45
CA LEU A 114 -31.37 50.80 -40.76
C LEU A 114 -32.41 50.59 -41.87
N ILE A 115 -33.68 50.90 -41.58
CA ILE A 115 -34.82 50.67 -42.48
C ILE A 115 -35.36 51.96 -43.08
N TYR A 116 -35.24 53.08 -42.36
CA TYR A 116 -35.58 54.38 -42.89
C TYR A 116 -34.65 55.43 -42.31
N SER A 117 -34.25 56.41 -43.11
CA SER A 117 -33.55 57.60 -42.62
C SER A 117 -33.91 58.82 -43.47
N ARG A 118 -34.11 59.97 -42.81
CA ARG A 118 -34.26 61.29 -43.42
C ARG A 118 -33.28 62.24 -42.76
N ASN A 119 -32.27 62.67 -43.52
CA ASN A 119 -31.10 63.36 -42.99
C ASN A 119 -30.90 64.73 -43.68
N LYS A 120 -30.79 65.80 -42.88
CA LYS A 120 -30.15 67.08 -43.22
C LYS A 120 -28.64 67.05 -42.91
N THR A 121 -28.18 66.28 -41.91
CA THR A 121 -26.77 66.04 -41.56
C THR A 121 -26.48 64.54 -41.36
N ALA A 122 -25.29 64.08 -41.74
CA ALA A 122 -24.92 62.65 -41.66
C ALA A 122 -24.82 62.15 -40.20
N TYR A 123 -25.31 60.93 -39.95
CA TYR A 123 -25.39 60.35 -38.60
C TYR A 123 -24.03 60.26 -37.91
N GLU A 124 -22.95 59.94 -38.64
CA GLU A 124 -21.59 59.89 -38.09
C GLU A 124 -21.08 61.23 -37.52
N ASN A 125 -21.69 62.36 -37.92
CA ASN A 125 -21.31 63.70 -37.47
C ASN A 125 -22.27 64.24 -36.40
N ALA A 126 -23.18 63.42 -35.87
CA ALA A 126 -24.17 63.81 -34.88
C ALA A 126 -23.51 64.27 -33.56
N SER A 127 -23.88 65.46 -33.10
CA SER A 127 -23.41 66.00 -31.81
C SER A 127 -24.25 65.49 -30.63
N ASN A 128 -25.53 65.21 -30.87
CA ASN A 128 -26.48 64.63 -29.92
C ASN A 128 -27.37 63.61 -30.64
N VAL A 129 -27.62 62.47 -29.99
CA VAL A 129 -28.54 61.42 -30.48
C VAL A 129 -29.55 61.10 -29.39
N LEU A 130 -30.83 61.28 -29.69
CA LEU A 130 -31.96 60.87 -28.87
C LEU A 130 -32.51 59.55 -29.43
N THR A 131 -32.93 58.62 -28.57
CA THR A 131 -33.36 57.29 -29.00
C THR A 131 -34.59 56.84 -28.21
N GLU A 132 -35.65 56.52 -28.93
CA GLU A 132 -36.84 55.84 -28.41
C GLU A 132 -36.83 54.38 -28.85
N ARG A 133 -37.23 53.48 -27.95
CA ARG A 133 -37.11 52.01 -28.14
C ARG A 133 -38.45 51.33 -27.91
N HIS A 134 -38.76 50.34 -28.74
CA HIS A 134 -39.92 49.48 -28.54
C HIS A 134 -39.57 48.03 -28.89
N ILE A 135 -40.15 47.07 -28.17
CA ILE A 135 -39.97 45.65 -28.47
C ILE A 135 -41.22 45.17 -29.18
N ILE A 136 -41.04 44.55 -30.34
CA ILE A 136 -42.13 43.92 -31.09
C ILE A 136 -41.93 42.41 -31.02
N SER A 137 -43.01 41.72 -30.65
CA SER A 137 -43.08 40.27 -30.54
C SER A 137 -44.18 39.73 -31.43
N GLY A 138 -44.01 38.51 -31.97
CA GLY A 138 -45.02 37.88 -32.83
C GLY A 138 -44.84 38.15 -34.32
N LEU A 139 -43.64 38.55 -34.75
CA LEU A 139 -43.26 38.64 -36.16
C LEU A 139 -43.05 37.21 -36.71
N GLY A 140 -44.11 36.62 -37.27
CA GLY A 140 -44.07 35.30 -37.88
C GLY A 140 -43.25 35.29 -39.17
N GLY A 141 -42.44 34.24 -39.39
CA GLY A 141 -41.81 34.00 -40.68
C GLY A 141 -42.86 33.58 -41.73
N LEU A 142 -42.77 34.13 -42.94
CA LEU A 142 -43.61 33.73 -44.08
C LEU A 142 -43.21 32.31 -44.53
N GLY A 143 -44.03 31.32 -44.17
CA GLY A 143 -43.82 29.92 -44.54
C GLY A 143 -44.54 28.91 -43.65
N ASN A 144 -45.85 29.10 -43.46
CA ASN A 144 -46.84 28.11 -42.98
C ASN A 144 -46.75 27.42 -41.62
N GLU A 145 -45.72 27.56 -40.78
CA GLU A 145 -45.85 27.14 -39.37
C GLU A 145 -45.16 28.09 -38.40
N THR A 146 -45.94 28.79 -37.58
CA THR A 146 -45.50 29.51 -36.35
C THR A 146 -45.19 28.54 -35.20
N SER A 147 -44.89 27.29 -35.55
CA SER A 147 -44.94 26.12 -34.67
C SER A 147 -43.51 25.61 -34.51
N GLY A 148 -42.95 25.82 -33.32
CA GLY A 148 -41.69 25.27 -32.87
C GLY A 148 -41.90 23.92 -32.21
N TYR A 149 -40.82 23.17 -32.12
CA TYR A 149 -40.78 21.83 -31.56
C TYR A 149 -40.09 21.87 -30.20
N SER A 150 -40.67 21.20 -29.21
CA SER A 150 -39.94 20.80 -28.01
C SER A 150 -39.92 19.28 -27.95
N ALA A 151 -38.73 18.71 -27.78
CA ALA A 151 -38.56 17.28 -27.63
C ALA A 151 -38.18 16.96 -26.19
N ARG A 152 -38.76 15.87 -25.68
CA ARG A 152 -38.28 15.21 -24.47
C ARG A 152 -37.50 13.98 -24.90
N ALA A 153 -36.26 13.84 -24.43
CA ALA A 153 -35.51 12.60 -24.47
C ALA A 153 -35.59 11.93 -23.10
N PHE A 154 -35.83 10.63 -23.06
CA PHE A 154 -35.80 9.85 -21.83
C PHE A 154 -35.20 8.48 -22.08
N LEU A 155 -34.58 7.91 -21.06
CA LEU A 155 -34.09 6.54 -21.11
C LEU A 155 -35.20 5.61 -20.62
N SER A 156 -35.68 4.74 -21.51
CA SER A 156 -36.52 3.61 -21.15
C SER A 156 -35.63 2.37 -21.07
N ASN A 157 -35.59 1.68 -19.92
CA ASN A 157 -34.93 0.38 -19.86
C ASN A 157 -35.97 -0.72 -20.03
N THR A 158 -35.92 -1.42 -21.16
CA THR A 158 -36.58 -2.73 -21.27
C THR A 158 -35.65 -3.85 -20.80
N HIS A 159 -34.34 -3.60 -20.61
CA HIS A 159 -33.33 -4.62 -20.34
C HIS A 159 -32.85 -4.65 -18.87
N LEU A 160 -32.95 -5.80 -18.21
CA LEU A 160 -32.45 -6.01 -16.85
C LEU A 160 -31.23 -6.92 -16.84
N THR A 161 -30.36 -6.77 -15.83
CA THR A 161 -29.22 -7.65 -15.59
C THR A 161 -29.45 -8.45 -14.31
N ALA A 162 -29.39 -9.77 -14.41
CA ALA A 162 -29.43 -10.69 -13.28
C ALA A 162 -28.06 -11.36 -13.08
N TYR A 163 -27.66 -11.50 -11.81
CA TYR A 163 -26.45 -12.19 -11.40
C TYR A 163 -26.79 -13.44 -10.61
N SER A 164 -26.18 -14.57 -10.97
CA SER A 164 -26.25 -15.81 -10.20
C SER A 164 -24.85 -16.16 -9.68
N TYR A 165 -24.62 -15.90 -8.39
CA TYR A 165 -23.33 -16.05 -7.74
C TYR A 165 -23.03 -17.50 -7.31
N PHE A 166 -21.80 -17.93 -7.50
CA PHE A 166 -21.23 -19.10 -6.83
C PHE A 166 -20.77 -18.72 -5.42
N GLY A 167 -20.59 -19.71 -4.55
CA GLY A 167 -19.99 -19.53 -3.23
C GLY A 167 -18.47 -19.34 -3.32
N GLY A 168 -17.81 -19.04 -2.21
CA GLY A 168 -16.34 -18.95 -2.14
C GLY A 168 -15.68 -20.29 -2.49
N TYR A 169 -16.36 -21.41 -2.26
CA TYR A 169 -15.98 -22.72 -2.77
C TYR A 169 -17.21 -23.60 -3.02
N VAL A 170 -17.28 -24.24 -4.19
CA VAL A 170 -18.39 -25.08 -4.61
C VAL A 170 -17.88 -26.42 -5.11
N GLY A 171 -18.13 -27.47 -4.32
CA GLY A 171 -18.08 -28.90 -4.66
C GLY A 171 -16.76 -29.43 -5.20
N GLU A 172 -16.72 -30.73 -5.49
CA GLU A 172 -15.77 -31.32 -6.42
C GLU A 172 -16.51 -32.31 -7.31
N GLY A 173 -16.48 -32.12 -8.63
CA GLY A 173 -17.21 -32.93 -9.61
C GLY A 173 -17.99 -32.06 -10.59
N ASN A 174 -19.15 -32.55 -11.06
CA ASN A 174 -20.00 -31.76 -11.95
C ASN A 174 -20.80 -30.76 -11.12
N ILE A 175 -20.79 -29.50 -11.53
CA ILE A 175 -21.44 -28.39 -10.81
C ILE A 175 -22.52 -27.80 -11.69
N SER A 176 -23.71 -27.60 -11.12
CA SER A 176 -24.82 -26.95 -11.81
C SER A 176 -25.33 -25.75 -11.03
N LYS A 177 -25.80 -24.73 -11.75
CA LYS A 177 -26.37 -23.51 -11.17
C LYS A 177 -27.68 -23.19 -11.87
N ARG A 178 -28.73 -22.96 -11.08
CA ARG A 178 -30.01 -22.45 -11.58
C ARG A 178 -29.98 -20.95 -11.77
N ILE A 179 -30.64 -20.50 -12.82
CA ILE A 179 -30.85 -19.10 -13.15
C ILE A 179 -32.29 -18.94 -13.61
N ASP A 180 -33.00 -17.95 -13.07
CA ASP A 180 -34.38 -17.64 -13.46
C ASP A 180 -34.44 -16.20 -13.97
N TYR A 181 -35.03 -16.01 -15.14
CA TYR A 181 -35.30 -14.70 -15.72
C TYR A 181 -36.56 -14.76 -16.58
N SER A 182 -37.35 -13.68 -16.65
CA SER A 182 -38.56 -13.62 -17.48
C SER A 182 -38.38 -12.59 -18.59
N GLY A 183 -38.38 -13.05 -19.84
CA GLY A 183 -38.15 -12.17 -20.99
C GLY A 183 -37.28 -12.76 -22.09
N ASN A 184 -36.89 -11.92 -23.04
CA ASN A 184 -36.00 -12.32 -24.13
C ASN A 184 -34.55 -12.09 -23.75
N ILE A 185 -33.70 -13.11 -23.87
CA ILE A 185 -32.29 -13.00 -23.53
C ILE A 185 -31.52 -12.19 -24.58
N SER A 186 -30.72 -11.23 -24.11
CA SER A 186 -29.92 -10.34 -24.94
C SER A 186 -28.45 -10.75 -24.92
N SER A 187 -27.91 -11.05 -23.74
CA SER A 187 -26.54 -11.58 -23.56
C SER A 187 -26.40 -12.51 -22.35
N ALA A 188 -25.41 -13.39 -22.40
CA ALA A 188 -25.03 -14.27 -21.30
C ALA A 188 -23.50 -14.41 -21.19
N GLU A 189 -22.98 -14.23 -19.98
CA GLU A 189 -21.55 -14.22 -19.69
C GLU A 189 -21.28 -14.93 -18.35
N MET A 190 -20.09 -15.49 -18.17
CA MET A 190 -19.64 -16.05 -16.89
C MET A 190 -18.26 -15.53 -16.53
N GLU A 191 -18.06 -15.20 -15.27
CA GLU A 191 -16.74 -14.92 -14.69
C GLU A 191 -16.50 -15.88 -13.53
N LEU A 192 -15.51 -16.77 -13.65
CA LEU A 192 -15.30 -17.87 -12.70
C LEU A 192 -13.83 -18.07 -12.37
N VAL A 193 -13.55 -18.42 -11.11
CA VAL A 193 -12.34 -19.15 -10.75
C VAL A 193 -12.68 -20.63 -10.75
N ILE A 194 -12.01 -21.40 -11.62
CA ILE A 194 -12.29 -22.82 -11.83
C ILE A 194 -10.98 -23.56 -12.08
N ASN A 195 -10.78 -24.68 -11.38
CA ASN A 195 -9.47 -25.35 -11.32
C ASN A 195 -9.15 -26.25 -12.54
N SER A 196 -10.17 -26.65 -13.28
CA SER A 196 -10.07 -27.68 -14.32
C SER A 196 -10.78 -27.23 -15.61
N ASN A 197 -10.34 -27.77 -16.74
CA ASN A 197 -11.03 -27.57 -18.01
C ASN A 197 -12.40 -28.26 -17.94
N PHE A 198 -13.40 -27.68 -18.61
CA PHE A 198 -14.77 -28.15 -18.48
C PHE A 198 -15.55 -28.08 -19.79
N THR A 199 -16.57 -28.93 -19.88
CA THR A 199 -17.61 -28.86 -20.91
C THR A 199 -18.85 -28.21 -20.31
N LEU A 200 -19.37 -27.19 -21.00
CA LEU A 200 -20.56 -26.46 -20.60
C LEU A 200 -21.82 -27.12 -21.15
N TYR A 201 -22.85 -27.25 -20.33
CA TYR A 201 -24.19 -27.63 -20.77
C TYR A 201 -25.20 -26.58 -20.31
N ILE A 202 -26.07 -26.13 -21.21
CA ILE A 202 -27.17 -25.21 -20.90
C ILE A 202 -28.47 -25.95 -21.18
N ASN A 203 -29.30 -26.13 -20.16
CA ASN A 203 -30.54 -26.91 -20.23
C ASN A 203 -30.34 -28.32 -20.84
N GLY A 204 -29.22 -28.96 -20.50
CA GLY A 204 -28.84 -30.29 -21.00
C GLY A 204 -28.21 -30.31 -22.40
N ILE A 205 -28.10 -29.16 -23.09
CA ILE A 205 -27.49 -29.05 -24.43
C ILE A 205 -26.01 -28.69 -24.30
N ASN A 206 -25.14 -29.49 -24.93
CA ASN A 206 -23.70 -29.21 -24.98
C ASN A 206 -23.43 -27.85 -25.64
N SER A 207 -22.77 -26.96 -24.90
CA SER A 207 -22.55 -25.55 -25.23
C SER A 207 -21.07 -25.17 -25.22
N GLY A 208 -20.19 -26.13 -25.54
CA GLY A 208 -18.76 -25.90 -25.80
C GLY A 208 -17.82 -26.35 -24.69
N ASN A 209 -16.51 -26.32 -24.99
CA ASN A 209 -15.44 -26.68 -24.07
C ASN A 209 -14.60 -25.45 -23.74
N TYR A 210 -14.26 -25.27 -22.47
CA TYR A 210 -13.56 -24.09 -21.96
C TYR A 210 -12.37 -24.48 -21.08
N SER A 211 -11.36 -23.61 -21.08
CA SER A 211 -10.15 -23.79 -20.26
C SER A 211 -10.35 -23.29 -18.83
N LYS A 212 -9.56 -23.84 -17.90
CA LYS A 212 -9.52 -23.43 -16.50
C LYS A 212 -9.08 -21.97 -16.29
N SER A 213 -9.29 -21.42 -15.09
CA SER A 213 -8.82 -20.08 -14.73
C SER A 213 -7.29 -20.02 -14.54
N PRO A 214 -6.67 -18.83 -14.63
CA PRO A 214 -5.22 -18.67 -14.47
C PRO A 214 -4.69 -19.08 -13.09
N SER A 215 -5.46 -18.80 -12.03
CA SER A 215 -5.13 -19.17 -10.64
C SER A 215 -6.41 -19.29 -9.80
N GLU A 216 -6.26 -19.69 -8.53
CA GLU A 216 -7.36 -19.81 -7.56
C GLU A 216 -7.88 -18.46 -7.01
N THR A 217 -7.26 -17.32 -7.40
CA THR A 217 -7.69 -15.98 -6.98
C THR A 217 -7.88 -15.01 -8.17
N THR A 218 -7.63 -15.49 -9.39
CA THR A 218 -7.76 -14.72 -10.64
C THR A 218 -8.78 -15.40 -11.54
N PRO A 219 -9.95 -14.78 -11.77
CA PRO A 219 -11.00 -15.38 -12.58
C PRO A 219 -10.66 -15.37 -14.07
N ALA A 220 -11.36 -16.20 -14.83
CA ALA A 220 -11.46 -16.12 -16.28
C ALA A 220 -12.87 -15.71 -16.72
N ASN A 221 -12.96 -15.04 -17.87
CA ASN A 221 -14.21 -14.58 -18.48
C ASN A 221 -14.60 -15.48 -19.64
N TYR A 222 -15.87 -15.89 -19.70
CA TYR A 222 -16.43 -16.78 -20.71
C TYR A 222 -17.69 -16.16 -21.32
N SER A 223 -17.67 -15.92 -22.63
CA SER A 223 -18.86 -15.43 -23.36
C SER A 223 -19.75 -16.60 -23.76
N LEU A 224 -21.04 -16.53 -23.41
CA LEU A 224 -22.04 -17.54 -23.77
C LEU A 224 -22.98 -17.08 -24.89
N ASN A 225 -22.67 -15.94 -25.53
CA ASN A 225 -23.54 -15.29 -26.50
C ASN A 225 -23.84 -16.18 -27.73
N ASN A 226 -22.90 -17.05 -28.11
CA ASN A 226 -23.09 -18.03 -29.20
C ASN A 226 -24.14 -19.10 -28.87
N TYR A 227 -24.46 -19.29 -27.59
CA TYR A 227 -25.37 -20.31 -27.08
C TYR A 227 -26.61 -19.73 -26.42
N LYS A 228 -26.89 -18.43 -26.63
CA LYS A 228 -28.05 -17.74 -26.03
C LYS A 228 -29.39 -18.42 -26.33
N ASN A 229 -29.51 -19.07 -27.50
CA ASN A 229 -30.71 -19.79 -27.93
C ASN A 229 -30.98 -21.07 -27.11
N ASN A 230 -30.01 -21.55 -26.32
CA ASN A 230 -30.20 -22.67 -25.41
C ASN A 230 -30.88 -22.23 -24.10
N PHE A 231 -30.92 -20.93 -23.80
CA PHE A 231 -31.67 -20.38 -22.68
C PHE A 231 -33.13 -20.16 -23.05
N VAL A 232 -34.02 -20.34 -22.08
CA VAL A 232 -35.46 -20.15 -22.20
C VAL A 232 -35.94 -19.11 -21.20
N SER A 233 -37.02 -18.38 -21.50
CA SER A 233 -37.66 -17.51 -20.50
C SER A 233 -38.21 -18.38 -19.36
N GLY A 234 -37.75 -18.13 -18.14
CA GLY A 234 -38.05 -18.86 -16.92
C GLY A 234 -36.81 -19.52 -16.32
N GLU A 235 -36.98 -20.70 -15.74
CA GLU A 235 -35.91 -21.44 -15.10
C GLU A 235 -34.95 -22.08 -16.11
N ASN A 236 -33.66 -21.87 -15.90
CA ASN A 236 -32.57 -22.43 -16.68
C ASN A 236 -31.57 -23.12 -15.76
N THR A 237 -30.91 -24.16 -16.27
CA THR A 237 -29.80 -24.85 -15.58
C THR A 237 -28.54 -24.76 -16.41
N VAL A 238 -27.49 -24.20 -15.83
CA VAL A 238 -26.14 -24.17 -16.40
C VAL A 238 -25.28 -25.20 -15.67
N GLU A 239 -24.71 -26.15 -16.38
CA GLU A 239 -23.92 -27.25 -15.82
C GLU A 239 -22.49 -27.25 -16.38
N LEU A 240 -21.52 -27.36 -15.48
CA LEU A 240 -20.09 -27.44 -15.72
C LEU A 240 -19.65 -28.88 -15.46
N ARG A 241 -19.19 -29.60 -16.49
CA ARG A 241 -18.76 -30.99 -16.37
C ARG A 241 -17.25 -31.10 -16.55
N GLY A 242 -16.58 -31.79 -15.63
CA GLY A 242 -15.13 -31.96 -15.65
C GLY A 242 -14.63 -32.91 -14.56
N LEU A 243 -13.38 -33.35 -14.67
CA LEU A 243 -12.75 -34.21 -13.67
C LEU A 243 -12.23 -33.37 -12.50
N ASN A 244 -12.56 -33.76 -11.27
CA ASN A 244 -12.16 -33.11 -10.01
C ASN A 244 -12.37 -31.58 -10.05
N LEU A 245 -13.47 -31.15 -10.67
CA LEU A 245 -13.76 -29.75 -10.93
C LEU A 245 -14.39 -29.10 -9.70
N TYR A 246 -13.87 -27.94 -9.31
CA TYR A 246 -14.45 -27.07 -8.28
C TYR A 246 -14.47 -25.62 -8.75
N VAL A 247 -15.41 -24.83 -8.23
CA VAL A 247 -15.50 -23.38 -8.48
C VAL A 247 -15.18 -22.63 -7.19
N ALA A 248 -14.19 -21.74 -7.23
CA ALA A 248 -13.73 -20.96 -6.06
C ALA A 248 -14.15 -19.49 -6.18
N GLY A 249 -15.45 -19.26 -6.42
CA GLY A 249 -16.02 -17.95 -6.61
C GLY A 249 -16.24 -17.56 -8.07
N GLY A 250 -17.20 -16.66 -8.28
CA GLY A 250 -17.61 -16.17 -9.59
C GLY A 250 -19.12 -16.01 -9.73
N TYR A 251 -19.57 -15.65 -10.94
CA TYR A 251 -20.98 -15.48 -11.26
C TYR A 251 -21.30 -15.77 -12.71
N ILE A 252 -22.59 -16.04 -12.96
CA ILE A 252 -23.20 -16.01 -14.29
C ILE A 252 -24.04 -14.73 -14.38
N LYS A 253 -23.82 -13.96 -15.44
CA LYS A 253 -24.50 -12.70 -15.73
C LYS A 253 -25.38 -12.89 -16.96
N ILE A 254 -26.68 -12.59 -16.80
CA ILE A 254 -27.65 -12.59 -17.91
C ILE A 254 -28.24 -11.20 -18.05
N THR A 255 -28.27 -10.71 -19.29
CA THR A 255 -29.00 -9.48 -19.65
C THR A 255 -30.20 -9.88 -20.51
N TYR A 256 -31.40 -9.41 -20.16
CA TYR A 256 -32.64 -9.80 -20.83
C TYR A 256 -33.66 -8.67 -20.87
N GLU A 257 -34.50 -8.65 -21.90
CA GLU A 257 -35.61 -7.72 -22.06
C GLU A 257 -36.84 -8.20 -21.29
N THR A 258 -37.30 -7.44 -20.29
CA THR A 258 -38.45 -7.79 -19.44
C THR A 258 -39.79 -7.34 -20.03
N ASN A 259 -40.82 -8.17 -19.86
CA ASN A 259 -42.21 -7.88 -20.25
C ASN A 259 -43.10 -7.43 -19.07
N ALA A 260 -42.60 -7.43 -17.83
CA ALA A 260 -43.42 -7.11 -16.65
C ALA A 260 -42.60 -6.68 -15.42
N ASN A 261 -43.25 -5.93 -14.54
CA ASN A 261 -42.77 -5.63 -13.19
C ASN A 261 -42.85 -6.89 -12.32
N ASN A 262 -41.79 -7.69 -12.30
CA ASN A 262 -41.74 -8.90 -11.48
C ASN A 262 -41.44 -8.55 -10.01
N SER A 263 -42.46 -8.61 -9.16
CA SER A 263 -42.28 -8.86 -7.73
C SER A 263 -42.05 -10.36 -7.54
N GLN A 264 -40.80 -10.79 -7.44
CA GLN A 264 -40.50 -12.20 -7.16
C GLN A 264 -40.12 -12.42 -5.70
N GLU A 265 -40.66 -13.49 -5.12
CA GLU A 265 -40.11 -14.11 -3.92
C GLU A 265 -38.64 -14.46 -4.15
N THR A 266 -37.75 -14.03 -3.27
CA THR A 266 -36.32 -14.32 -3.39
C THR A 266 -36.01 -15.75 -2.92
N LYS A 267 -35.84 -16.66 -3.89
CA LYS A 267 -35.22 -17.97 -3.67
C LYS A 267 -33.72 -17.89 -3.97
N LYS A 268 -32.88 -18.27 -3.00
CA LYS A 268 -31.47 -18.56 -3.23
C LYS A 268 -31.31 -20.04 -3.53
N TYR A 269 -31.17 -20.39 -4.82
CA TYR A 269 -30.84 -21.76 -5.23
C TYR A 269 -29.39 -22.11 -4.87
N LEU A 270 -29.22 -23.25 -4.20
CA LEU A 270 -27.91 -23.84 -3.94
C LEU A 270 -27.37 -24.43 -5.25
N PRO A 271 -26.06 -24.36 -5.51
CA PRO A 271 -25.47 -25.07 -6.63
C PRO A 271 -25.71 -26.58 -6.50
N GLY A 272 -26.07 -27.23 -7.61
CA GLY A 272 -26.09 -28.68 -7.67
C GLY A 272 -24.67 -29.21 -7.77
N ILE A 273 -24.34 -30.23 -6.98
CA ILE A 273 -23.00 -30.81 -6.91
C ILE A 273 -23.16 -32.32 -7.08
N ASN A 274 -22.60 -32.88 -8.15
CA ASN A 274 -22.50 -34.32 -8.36
C ASN A 274 -21.03 -34.74 -8.22
N GLY A 275 -20.70 -35.26 -7.04
CA GLY A 275 -19.34 -35.60 -6.62
C GLY A 275 -19.18 -35.45 -5.11
N ILE A 276 -18.18 -34.73 -4.62
CA ILE A 276 -18.04 -34.44 -3.18
C ILE A 276 -18.85 -33.18 -2.87
N VAL A 277 -19.91 -33.32 -2.08
CA VAL A 277 -20.81 -32.21 -1.73
C VAL A 277 -20.19 -31.40 -0.60
N ASN A 278 -19.60 -30.27 -0.98
CA ASN A 278 -19.02 -29.31 -0.05
C ASN A 278 -19.23 -27.89 -0.59
N LEU A 279 -19.95 -27.04 0.13
CA LEU A 279 -20.33 -25.70 -0.29
C LEU A 279 -20.00 -24.71 0.82
N TYR A 280 -19.15 -23.75 0.49
CA TYR A 280 -18.86 -22.57 1.28
C TYR A 280 -19.44 -21.36 0.56
N ASP A 281 -20.44 -20.71 1.17
CA ASP A 281 -21.19 -19.61 0.55
C ASP A 281 -21.66 -18.61 1.62
N GLY A 282 -22.41 -17.58 1.23
CA GLY A 282 -23.02 -16.58 2.10
C GLY A 282 -24.50 -16.35 1.82
N LEU A 283 -25.31 -16.17 2.86
CA LEU A 283 -26.71 -15.77 2.80
C LEU A 283 -26.81 -14.25 2.92
N SER A 284 -27.03 -13.57 1.81
CA SER A 284 -27.26 -12.12 1.79
C SER A 284 -28.76 -11.81 1.92
N VAL A 285 -29.13 -10.99 2.90
CA VAL A 285 -30.51 -10.54 3.12
C VAL A 285 -30.60 -9.02 2.98
N ASN A 286 -31.24 -8.52 1.93
CA ASN A 286 -31.33 -7.09 1.61
C ASN A 286 -32.65 -6.46 2.09
N GLY A 287 -32.90 -6.57 3.39
CA GLY A 287 -34.10 -6.05 4.05
C GLY A 287 -34.35 -6.68 5.41
N GLN A 288 -35.53 -6.43 5.97
CA GLN A 288 -35.98 -7.06 7.21
C GLN A 288 -36.55 -8.44 6.93
N LEU A 289 -35.90 -9.49 7.45
CA LEU A 289 -36.30 -10.88 7.27
C LEU A 289 -37.53 -11.22 8.11
N ASN A 290 -38.60 -11.65 7.44
CA ASN A 290 -39.87 -12.04 8.05
C ASN A 290 -39.98 -13.56 8.21
N SER A 291 -39.64 -14.31 7.17
CA SER A 291 -39.64 -15.78 7.21
C SER A 291 -38.54 -16.41 6.35
N MET A 292 -38.13 -17.62 6.73
CA MET A 292 -37.17 -18.43 5.99
C MET A 292 -37.65 -19.88 5.91
N ASP A 293 -37.60 -20.48 4.72
CA ASP A 293 -37.87 -21.91 4.53
C ASP A 293 -36.75 -22.52 3.67
N ILE A 294 -36.36 -23.76 3.97
CA ILE A 294 -35.28 -24.44 3.26
C ILE A 294 -35.82 -25.72 2.64
N PHE A 295 -35.54 -25.94 1.36
CA PHE A 295 -35.82 -27.17 0.65
C PHE A 295 -34.49 -27.79 0.19
N LEU A 296 -34.24 -29.03 0.61
CA LEU A 296 -33.07 -29.80 0.24
C LEU A 296 -33.50 -31.03 -0.56
N HIS A 297 -32.92 -31.21 -1.74
CA HIS A 297 -33.05 -32.39 -2.57
C HIS A 297 -31.66 -33.01 -2.76
N TYR A 298 -31.46 -34.21 -2.24
CA TYR A 298 -30.12 -34.79 -2.11
C TYR A 298 -30.11 -36.32 -2.16
N LYS A 299 -28.98 -36.87 -2.60
CA LYS A 299 -28.59 -38.29 -2.54
C LYS A 299 -27.16 -38.34 -2.05
N ILE A 300 -26.97 -38.34 -0.73
CA ILE A 300 -25.66 -38.22 -0.09
C ILE A 300 -25.47 -39.38 0.90
N PRO A 301 -24.67 -40.41 0.55
CA PRO A 301 -24.55 -41.64 1.35
C PRO A 301 -23.73 -41.49 2.64
N TYR A 302 -23.26 -40.28 2.94
CA TYR A 302 -22.45 -39.95 4.11
C TYR A 302 -23.10 -38.83 4.93
N GLN A 303 -22.82 -38.83 6.23
CA GLN A 303 -23.36 -37.84 7.17
C GLN A 303 -23.01 -36.42 6.72
N SER A 304 -24.03 -35.60 6.46
CA SER A 304 -23.90 -34.24 5.94
C SER A 304 -24.73 -33.24 6.73
N PHE A 305 -24.33 -31.98 6.69
CA PHE A 305 -24.94 -30.91 7.49
C PHE A 305 -25.09 -29.62 6.69
N LEU A 306 -26.01 -28.77 7.14
CA LEU A 306 -26.17 -27.39 6.72
C LEU A 306 -26.04 -26.48 7.94
N ILE A 307 -25.08 -25.57 7.92
CA ILE A 307 -24.84 -24.54 8.94
C ILE A 307 -25.13 -23.17 8.34
N ILE A 308 -25.82 -22.31 9.09
CA ILE A 308 -25.97 -20.88 8.80
C ILE A 308 -25.39 -20.10 9.98
N GLY A 309 -24.42 -19.23 9.71
CA GLY A 309 -23.61 -18.58 10.73
C GLY A 309 -22.75 -19.61 11.44
N ASN A 310 -23.12 -19.94 12.67
CA ASN A 310 -22.51 -20.99 13.49
C ASN A 310 -23.54 -22.01 14.02
N THR A 311 -24.75 -21.98 13.47
CA THR A 311 -25.86 -22.83 13.92
C THR A 311 -26.14 -23.90 12.89
N THR A 312 -26.09 -25.16 13.30
CA THR A 312 -26.52 -26.29 12.47
C THR A 312 -28.03 -26.28 12.31
N ILE A 313 -28.51 -26.14 11.08
CA ILE A 313 -29.94 -26.10 10.74
C ILE A 313 -30.46 -27.48 10.35
N TRP A 314 -29.61 -28.27 9.69
CA TRP A 314 -29.96 -29.61 9.25
C TRP A 314 -28.75 -30.53 9.34
N ASN A 315 -29.00 -31.80 9.65
CA ASN A 315 -28.02 -32.88 9.65
C ASN A 315 -28.70 -34.16 9.14
N GLY A 316 -28.08 -34.86 8.20
CA GLY A 316 -28.64 -36.09 7.64
C GLY A 316 -27.79 -36.72 6.53
N SER A 317 -28.21 -37.90 6.11
CA SER A 317 -27.63 -38.67 5.00
C SER A 317 -28.72 -39.51 4.33
N SER A 318 -28.54 -39.83 3.05
CA SER A 318 -29.41 -40.74 2.31
C SER A 318 -28.67 -41.38 1.14
N SER A 319 -28.64 -42.71 1.06
CA SER A 319 -28.06 -43.44 -0.08
C SER A 319 -28.96 -43.47 -1.32
N ILE A 320 -30.24 -43.10 -1.16
CA ILE A 320 -31.21 -42.91 -2.25
C ILE A 320 -31.56 -41.43 -2.40
N GLU A 321 -32.17 -41.07 -3.51
CA GLU A 321 -32.72 -39.72 -3.72
C GLU A 321 -33.78 -39.42 -2.66
N ASN A 322 -33.62 -38.30 -1.96
CA ASN A 322 -34.52 -37.89 -0.89
C ASN A 322 -34.71 -36.37 -0.90
N THR A 323 -35.84 -35.92 -0.36
CA THR A 323 -36.13 -34.49 -0.18
C THR A 323 -36.43 -34.18 1.29
N THR A 324 -36.13 -32.98 1.73
CA THR A 324 -36.41 -32.52 3.10
C THR A 324 -36.74 -31.04 3.08
N SER A 325 -37.83 -30.67 3.74
CA SER A 325 -38.23 -29.27 3.94
C SER A 325 -38.05 -28.89 5.40
N ILE A 326 -37.29 -27.85 5.68
CA ILE A 326 -37.17 -27.23 7.00
C ILE A 326 -38.01 -25.95 7.00
N THR A 327 -39.03 -25.94 7.85
CA THR A 327 -40.02 -24.85 7.89
C THR A 327 -39.54 -23.65 8.70
N ASN A 328 -40.14 -22.48 8.43
CA ASN A 328 -39.90 -21.27 9.20
C ASN A 328 -39.98 -21.46 10.72
N ALA A 329 -40.97 -22.20 11.22
CA ALA A 329 -41.16 -22.42 12.66
C ALA A 329 -39.95 -23.12 13.31
N GLN A 330 -39.31 -24.04 12.59
CA GLN A 330 -38.10 -24.73 13.05
C GLN A 330 -36.91 -23.77 13.02
N ILE A 331 -36.73 -23.03 11.93
CA ILE A 331 -35.58 -22.13 11.74
C ILE A 331 -35.62 -20.94 12.70
N SER A 332 -36.78 -20.32 12.90
CA SER A 332 -36.94 -19.15 13.78
C SER A 332 -36.69 -19.47 15.26
N SER A 333 -36.75 -20.75 15.64
CA SER A 333 -36.35 -21.20 16.99
C SER A 333 -34.83 -21.33 17.17
N LEU A 334 -34.09 -21.45 16.07
CA LEU A 334 -32.63 -21.65 16.06
C LEU A 334 -31.86 -20.37 15.71
N LEU A 335 -32.45 -19.49 14.89
CA LEU A 335 -31.82 -18.28 14.37
C LEU A 335 -32.62 -17.03 14.71
N ASN A 336 -31.90 -15.94 15.00
CA ASN A 336 -32.49 -14.61 15.20
C ASN A 336 -32.49 -13.82 13.88
N TYR A 337 -33.67 -13.61 13.28
CA TYR A 337 -33.82 -12.93 11.99
C TYR A 337 -33.38 -11.46 11.99
N ASN A 338 -33.44 -10.78 13.14
CA ASN A 338 -32.93 -9.41 13.26
C ASN A 338 -31.40 -9.36 13.10
N GLN A 339 -30.68 -10.43 13.46
CA GLN A 339 -29.23 -10.51 13.29
C GLN A 339 -28.81 -10.84 11.85
N LEU A 340 -29.71 -11.43 11.06
CA LEU A 340 -29.50 -11.79 9.65
C LEU A 340 -29.91 -10.66 8.69
N SER A 341 -30.81 -9.78 9.11
CA SER A 341 -31.36 -8.70 8.28
C SER A 341 -30.29 -7.67 7.89
N ASN A 342 -30.32 -7.21 6.63
CA ASN A 342 -29.37 -6.26 6.04
C ASN A 342 -27.90 -6.68 6.12
N LYS A 343 -27.60 -7.98 6.12
CA LYS A 343 -26.24 -8.52 6.24
C LYS A 343 -26.05 -9.77 5.37
N THR A 344 -24.78 -10.13 5.18
CA THR A 344 -24.38 -11.44 4.67
C THR A 344 -23.96 -12.33 5.83
N THR A 345 -24.52 -13.54 5.90
CA THR A 345 -24.20 -14.54 6.93
C THR A 345 -23.56 -15.77 6.26
N PRO A 346 -22.43 -16.30 6.73
CA PRO A 346 -21.80 -17.46 6.08
C PRO A 346 -22.72 -18.69 6.14
N ILE A 347 -22.72 -19.50 5.08
CA ILE A 347 -23.43 -20.77 4.97
C ILE A 347 -22.41 -21.86 4.64
N ARG A 348 -22.53 -23.00 5.32
CA ARG A 348 -21.74 -24.20 5.01
C ARG A 348 -22.63 -25.40 4.81
N PHE A 349 -22.56 -26.04 3.64
CA PHE A 349 -23.09 -27.38 3.43
C PHE A 349 -21.91 -28.34 3.30
N GLY A 350 -21.72 -29.25 4.25
CA GLY A 350 -20.53 -30.12 4.28
C GLY A 350 -20.81 -31.49 4.88
N SER A 351 -19.77 -32.31 5.04
CA SER A 351 -19.89 -33.69 5.56
C SER A 351 -19.10 -33.92 6.85
N GLN A 352 -19.67 -34.70 7.76
CA GLN A 352 -19.19 -34.89 9.14
C GLN A 352 -18.03 -35.90 9.29
N ASN A 353 -17.78 -36.75 8.29
CA ASN A 353 -16.79 -37.85 8.35
C ASN A 353 -15.70 -37.81 7.27
N PHE A 354 -15.57 -36.69 6.53
CA PHE A 354 -14.29 -36.48 5.87
C PHE A 354 -13.29 -36.18 6.95
N SER A 355 -12.26 -37.03 7.09
CA SER A 355 -11.04 -36.66 7.77
C SER A 355 -10.54 -35.42 7.04
N PHE A 356 -10.87 -34.25 7.57
CA PHE A 356 -10.14 -33.03 7.30
C PHE A 356 -8.77 -33.25 7.95
N ASN A 357 -7.95 -34.10 7.30
CA ASN A 357 -6.54 -33.85 7.31
C ASN A 357 -6.47 -32.52 6.57
N SER A 358 -6.58 -31.45 7.35
CA SER A 358 -5.91 -30.23 7.01
C SER A 358 -4.44 -30.65 6.96
N ASN A 359 -4.04 -31.25 5.84
CA ASN A 359 -2.66 -31.28 5.45
C ASN A 359 -2.42 -29.80 5.17
N ASN A 360 -2.12 -29.08 6.26
CA ASN A 360 -1.81 -27.67 6.30
C ASN A 360 -0.47 -27.58 5.57
N THR A 361 -0.57 -27.68 4.25
CA THR A 361 0.54 -27.90 3.34
C THR A 361 1.15 -26.55 3.08
N GLY A 362 2.16 -26.21 3.87
CA GLY A 362 2.88 -24.95 3.72
C GLY A 362 3.12 -24.27 5.05
N GLY A 363 3.66 -25.00 6.02
CA GLY A 363 4.31 -24.40 7.17
C GLY A 363 5.48 -23.54 6.69
N ASN A 364 5.54 -22.31 7.16
CA ASN A 364 6.54 -21.32 6.77
C ASN A 364 7.38 -20.83 7.97
N ALA A 365 7.50 -21.68 9.00
CA ALA A 365 8.27 -21.38 10.19
C ALA A 365 9.68 -21.98 10.14
N ASP A 366 10.64 -21.20 10.59
CA ASP A 366 11.97 -21.64 10.99
C ASP A 366 12.09 -21.50 12.51
N VAL A 367 12.22 -22.63 13.20
CA VAL A 367 12.24 -22.67 14.65
C VAL A 367 13.62 -23.13 15.12
N ILE A 368 14.27 -22.35 15.99
CA ILE A 368 15.49 -22.78 16.66
C ILE A 368 15.14 -23.16 18.10
N LEU A 369 15.43 -24.41 18.44
CA LEU A 369 15.23 -24.96 19.77
C LEU A 369 16.58 -24.91 20.52
N ILE A 370 16.62 -24.14 21.60
CA ILE A 370 17.82 -23.95 22.43
C ILE A 370 17.62 -24.69 23.76
N THR A 371 18.40 -25.75 24.00
CA THR A 371 18.20 -26.66 25.14
C THR A 371 19.37 -26.65 26.11
N ASP A 372 19.09 -26.53 27.41
CA ASP A 372 20.09 -26.60 28.47
C ASP A 372 20.61 -28.02 28.70
N VAL A 373 21.94 -28.17 28.65
CA VAL A 373 22.66 -29.43 28.90
C VAL A 373 23.74 -29.24 29.98
N SER A 374 23.61 -28.20 30.80
CA SER A 374 24.54 -27.91 31.88
C SER A 374 24.43 -28.91 33.04
N GLY A 375 25.42 -28.91 33.94
CA GLY A 375 25.45 -29.83 35.08
C GLY A 375 24.21 -29.76 35.99
N SER A 376 23.59 -28.59 36.12
CA SER A 376 22.35 -28.39 36.91
C SER A 376 21.13 -29.05 36.26
N MET A 377 21.21 -29.42 34.98
CA MET A 377 20.17 -30.23 34.32
C MET A 377 20.16 -31.69 34.79
N ASN A 378 21.18 -32.13 35.54
CA ASN A 378 21.17 -33.42 36.22
C ASN A 378 20.34 -33.39 37.53
N TRP A 379 19.90 -32.22 37.98
CA TRP A 379 19.08 -32.10 39.19
C TRP A 379 17.62 -32.47 38.95
N ARG A 380 16.90 -32.70 40.05
CA ARG A 380 15.47 -32.97 40.08
C ARG A 380 14.66 -31.81 39.52
N MET A 381 13.44 -32.11 39.10
CA MET A 381 12.48 -31.07 38.68
C MET A 381 12.09 -30.15 39.83
N ASN A 382 11.90 -30.66 41.05
CA ASN A 382 11.41 -29.87 42.19
C ASN A 382 12.49 -29.34 43.15
N SER A 383 13.77 -29.62 42.90
CA SER A 383 14.87 -29.24 43.80
C SER A 383 16.22 -29.28 43.09
N ASP A 384 17.25 -28.72 43.72
CA ASP A 384 18.64 -28.74 43.22
C ASP A 384 19.40 -30.03 43.65
N ALA A 385 18.68 -31.07 44.09
CA ALA A 385 19.25 -32.38 44.42
C ALA A 385 19.45 -33.23 43.16
N SER A 386 20.35 -34.23 43.19
CA SER A 386 20.57 -35.15 42.07
C SER A 386 19.27 -35.86 41.66
N GLY A 387 18.95 -35.79 40.37
CA GLY A 387 17.83 -36.48 39.75
C GLY A 387 18.20 -37.88 39.27
N ILE A 388 17.18 -38.63 38.90
CA ILE A 388 17.28 -39.94 38.25
C ILE A 388 17.02 -39.71 36.76
N GLU A 389 17.99 -40.09 35.93
CA GLU A 389 17.84 -40.05 34.49
C GLU A 389 16.90 -41.17 34.01
N ARG A 390 15.85 -40.79 33.29
CA ARG A 390 14.84 -41.67 32.70
C ARG A 390 14.71 -41.42 31.20
N ASN A 391 14.26 -42.43 30.45
CA ASN A 391 13.97 -42.31 29.02
C ASN A 391 12.49 -41.92 28.79
N CYS A 392 12.13 -41.56 27.56
CA CYS A 392 10.78 -41.07 27.26
C CYS A 392 9.68 -42.14 27.30
N THR A 393 10.04 -43.43 27.33
CA THR A 393 9.08 -44.52 27.45
C THR A 393 8.78 -44.90 28.90
N ASN A 394 9.53 -44.37 29.87
CA ASN A 394 9.29 -44.60 31.28
C ASN A 394 8.11 -43.76 31.78
N PRO A 395 7.05 -44.37 32.35
CA PRO A 395 5.85 -43.65 32.81
C PRO A 395 6.12 -42.67 33.96
N LEU A 396 7.26 -42.81 34.65
CA LEU A 396 7.69 -41.93 35.75
C LEU A 396 8.37 -40.65 35.26
N THR A 397 8.74 -40.54 33.98
CA THR A 397 9.53 -39.41 33.46
C THR A 397 8.84 -38.06 33.66
N PHE A 398 7.51 -37.98 33.52
CA PHE A 398 6.75 -36.75 33.74
C PHE A 398 6.02 -36.70 35.09
N SER A 399 5.78 -37.86 35.71
CA SER A 399 4.95 -37.96 36.92
C SER A 399 5.74 -37.98 38.23
N ASP A 400 7.03 -38.38 38.20
CA ASP A 400 7.87 -38.48 39.38
C ASP A 400 8.81 -37.26 39.51
N PRO A 401 8.73 -36.49 40.60
CA PRO A 401 9.57 -35.31 40.81
C PRO A 401 11.07 -35.61 40.97
N SER A 402 11.45 -36.88 41.21
CA SER A 402 12.85 -37.31 41.24
C SER A 402 13.51 -37.36 39.86
N THR A 403 12.75 -37.21 38.77
CA THR A 403 13.31 -37.22 37.41
C THR A 403 14.25 -36.05 37.20
N SER A 404 15.39 -36.30 36.54
CA SER A 404 16.32 -35.23 36.19
C SER A 404 15.73 -34.28 35.13
N ARG A 405 16.05 -32.98 35.21
CA ARG A 405 15.58 -31.96 34.25
C ARG A 405 15.96 -32.31 32.82
N ILE A 406 17.14 -32.89 32.60
CA ILE A 406 17.62 -33.31 31.27
C ILE A 406 16.74 -34.40 30.64
N SER A 407 16.23 -35.35 31.44
CA SER A 407 15.32 -36.39 30.95
C SER A 407 14.01 -35.81 30.46
N VAL A 408 13.45 -34.86 31.20
CA VAL A 408 12.23 -34.15 30.80
C VAL A 408 12.49 -33.32 29.54
N ALA A 409 13.59 -32.57 29.50
CA ALA A 409 13.97 -31.74 28.35
C ALA A 409 14.10 -32.56 27.05
N ARG A 410 14.78 -33.72 27.07
CA ARG A 410 14.88 -34.59 25.87
C ARG A 410 13.50 -34.99 25.35
N CYS A 411 12.60 -35.41 26.24
CA CYS A 411 11.29 -35.88 25.83
C CYS A 411 10.39 -34.76 25.31
N LEU A 412 10.45 -33.59 25.93
CA LEU A 412 9.74 -32.40 25.47
C LEU A 412 10.26 -31.91 24.12
N ASP A 413 11.58 -31.93 23.91
CA ASP A 413 12.19 -31.52 22.63
C ASP A 413 11.82 -32.46 21.49
N LEU A 414 11.80 -33.78 21.73
CA LEU A 414 11.31 -34.76 20.75
C LEU A 414 9.84 -34.51 20.40
N GLN A 415 8.99 -34.26 21.40
CA GLN A 415 7.59 -33.94 21.19
C GLN A 415 7.41 -32.62 20.41
N PHE A 416 8.21 -31.60 20.74
CA PHE A 416 8.19 -30.31 20.06
C PHE A 416 8.60 -30.43 18.59
N VAL A 417 9.73 -31.08 18.31
CA VAL A 417 10.22 -31.32 16.95
C VAL A 417 9.18 -32.05 16.12
N SER A 418 8.61 -33.13 16.66
CA SER A 418 7.58 -33.89 15.95
C SER A 418 6.35 -33.04 15.63
N THR A 419 5.93 -32.17 16.54
CA THR A 419 4.79 -31.26 16.33
C THR A 419 5.07 -30.21 15.26
N ILE A 420 6.24 -29.54 15.31
CA ILE A 420 6.60 -28.52 14.32
C ILE A 420 6.72 -29.12 12.90
N LEU A 421 7.30 -30.32 12.79
CA LEU A 421 7.53 -31.00 11.51
C LEU A 421 6.30 -31.70 10.94
N GLN A 422 5.15 -31.70 11.63
CA GLN A 422 3.87 -32.13 11.03
C GLN A 422 3.46 -31.26 9.83
N SER A 423 3.92 -30.00 9.78
CA SER A 423 3.63 -29.10 8.67
C SER A 423 4.74 -29.12 7.64
N ASN A 424 4.41 -29.52 6.41
CA ASN A 424 5.35 -29.52 5.28
C ASN A 424 5.95 -28.11 5.09
N ASN A 425 7.27 -28.01 4.91
CA ASN A 425 8.10 -26.78 4.86
C ASN A 425 8.47 -26.10 6.18
N ASN A 426 7.98 -26.51 7.36
CA ASN A 426 8.59 -26.06 8.60
C ASN A 426 10.00 -26.65 8.75
N ARG A 427 10.91 -25.91 9.37
CA ARG A 427 12.28 -26.36 9.63
C ARG A 427 12.65 -26.13 11.09
N VAL A 428 13.38 -27.07 11.67
CA VAL A 428 13.88 -26.96 13.04
C VAL A 428 15.41 -26.99 13.04
N GLY A 429 16.02 -26.10 13.81
CA GLY A 429 17.43 -26.15 14.17
C GLY A 429 17.58 -26.37 15.67
N LEU A 430 18.67 -27.01 16.09
CA LEU A 430 18.95 -27.29 17.50
C LEU A 430 20.21 -26.54 17.93
N VAL A 431 20.22 -26.04 19.17
CA VAL A 431 21.41 -25.50 19.82
C VAL A 431 21.44 -26.02 21.26
N SER A 432 22.49 -26.75 21.63
CA SER A 432 22.71 -27.09 23.04
C SER A 432 23.38 -25.92 23.75
N LEU A 433 22.84 -25.47 24.88
CA LEU A 433 23.46 -24.49 25.76
C LEU A 433 24.64 -25.13 26.50
N GLY A 434 25.84 -24.67 26.17
CA GLY A 434 27.10 -25.18 26.69
C GLY A 434 28.13 -24.09 26.99
N SER A 435 29.41 -24.47 26.94
CA SER A 435 30.54 -23.52 26.91
C SER A 435 30.56 -22.72 25.58
N SER A 436 31.58 -21.89 25.34
CA SER A 436 31.66 -20.99 24.15
C SER A 436 31.53 -21.69 22.78
N SER A 437 31.67 -23.01 22.70
CA SER A 437 31.45 -23.83 21.50
C SER A 437 30.17 -24.67 21.63
N ASN A 438 29.00 -24.04 21.62
CA ASN A 438 27.72 -24.75 21.60
C ASN A 438 27.64 -25.75 20.43
N SER A 439 27.20 -26.98 20.69
CA SER A 439 26.82 -27.92 19.64
C SER A 439 25.52 -27.46 18.98
N TYR A 440 25.41 -27.55 17.66
CA TYR A 440 24.22 -27.13 16.93
C TYR A 440 23.96 -27.99 15.69
N VAL A 441 22.69 -28.06 15.31
CA VAL A 441 22.22 -28.62 14.04
C VAL A 441 21.50 -27.51 13.30
N ASN A 442 21.93 -27.23 12.08
CA ASN A 442 21.33 -26.17 11.25
C ASN A 442 19.86 -26.49 10.88
N LEU A 443 19.12 -25.49 10.41
CA LEU A 443 17.71 -25.63 10.04
C LEU A 443 17.50 -26.79 9.05
N THR A 444 16.72 -27.78 9.47
CA THR A 444 16.42 -28.98 8.68
C THR A 444 15.00 -29.48 8.93
N ASN A 445 14.47 -30.27 8.01
CA ASN A 445 13.22 -31.03 8.16
C ASN A 445 13.48 -32.53 8.41
N ASN A 446 14.75 -32.94 8.58
CA ASN A 446 15.11 -34.32 8.85
C ASN A 446 14.89 -34.67 10.33
N ALA A 447 13.71 -35.24 10.63
CA ALA A 447 13.34 -35.64 11.98
C ALA A 447 14.31 -36.67 12.59
N THR A 448 14.86 -37.59 11.81
CA THR A 448 15.81 -38.61 12.30
C THR A 448 17.10 -37.97 12.82
N LEU A 449 17.67 -37.01 12.08
CA LEU A 449 18.88 -36.28 12.51
C LEU A 449 18.64 -35.50 13.81
N LEU A 450 17.51 -34.80 13.89
CA LEU A 450 17.13 -34.01 15.06
C LEU A 450 16.91 -34.91 16.28
N ASN A 451 16.14 -36.00 16.12
CA ASN A 451 15.84 -36.94 17.21
C ASN A 451 17.11 -37.63 17.73
N ASN A 452 18.01 -38.06 16.83
CA ASN A 452 19.29 -38.66 17.22
C ASN A 452 20.16 -37.66 17.99
N THR A 453 20.13 -36.38 17.63
CA THR A 453 20.88 -35.33 18.33
C THR A 453 20.31 -35.12 19.75
N ILE A 454 18.99 -35.01 19.88
CA ILE A 454 18.31 -34.80 21.18
C ILE A 454 18.53 -35.98 22.12
N ASN A 455 18.44 -37.21 21.62
CA ASN A 455 18.66 -38.42 22.41
C ASN A 455 20.07 -38.48 23.04
N ASN A 456 21.05 -37.79 22.45
CA ASN A 456 22.44 -37.75 22.90
C ASN A 456 22.77 -36.57 23.84
N TYR A 457 21.80 -35.71 24.19
CA TYR A 457 22.04 -34.64 25.16
C TYR A 457 22.53 -35.23 26.48
N ALA A 458 23.55 -34.67 27.11
CA ALA A 458 24.05 -35.17 28.41
C ALA A 458 24.34 -33.98 29.32
N ALA A 459 23.92 -34.08 30.58
CA ALA A 459 24.17 -33.04 31.57
C ALA A 459 25.65 -33.05 31.97
N GLY A 460 26.33 -31.92 31.81
CA GLY A 460 27.75 -31.83 32.19
C GLY A 460 28.49 -30.59 31.71
N GLN A 461 27.83 -29.73 30.94
CA GLN A 461 28.44 -28.51 30.42
C GLN A 461 28.21 -27.31 31.35
N MET A 462 28.77 -26.17 30.96
CA MET A 462 28.50 -24.86 31.56
C MET A 462 27.35 -24.16 30.81
N THR A 463 26.75 -23.13 31.40
CA THR A 463 25.53 -22.47 30.90
C THR A 463 25.85 -21.10 30.30
N CYS A 464 25.84 -20.98 28.97
CA CYS A 464 25.95 -19.70 28.26
C CYS A 464 24.71 -19.36 27.40
N ILE A 465 23.71 -18.72 28.03
CA ILE A 465 22.44 -18.36 27.38
C ILE A 465 22.64 -17.44 26.17
N SER A 466 23.45 -16.38 26.32
CA SER A 466 23.75 -15.45 25.23
C SER A 466 24.53 -16.09 24.07
N CYS A 467 25.41 -17.07 24.33
CA CYS A 467 26.11 -17.80 23.27
C CYS A 467 25.12 -18.53 22.37
N ALA A 468 24.11 -19.18 22.97
CA ALA A 468 23.16 -19.97 22.21
C ALA A 468 22.20 -19.08 21.41
N ILE A 469 21.72 -17.98 21.99
CA ILE A 469 20.89 -17.01 21.26
C ILE A 469 21.69 -16.38 20.11
N ASN A 470 22.97 -16.06 20.31
CA ASN A 470 23.84 -15.55 19.23
C ASN A 470 24.09 -16.60 18.14
N ARG A 471 24.24 -17.89 18.50
CA ARG A 471 24.35 -18.98 17.52
C ARG A 471 23.06 -19.11 16.71
N ALA A 472 21.91 -19.09 17.38
CA ALA A 472 20.60 -19.14 16.74
C ALA A 472 20.36 -17.94 15.80
N TYR A 473 20.80 -16.73 16.18
CA TYR A 473 20.83 -15.55 15.32
C TYR A 473 21.58 -15.83 14.01
N LEU A 474 22.82 -16.36 14.10
CA LEU A 474 23.62 -16.65 12.92
C LEU A 474 22.97 -17.72 12.03
N MET A 475 22.39 -18.76 12.63
CA MET A 475 21.67 -19.80 11.88
C MET A 475 20.48 -19.22 11.10
N LEU A 476 19.66 -18.39 11.74
CA LEU A 476 18.53 -17.72 11.09
C LEU A 476 18.98 -16.71 10.03
N GLN A 477 20.01 -15.90 10.31
CA GLN A 477 20.55 -14.92 9.37
C GLN A 477 21.10 -15.59 8.10
N GLN A 478 21.78 -16.73 8.23
CA GLN A 478 22.42 -17.42 7.11
C GLN A 478 21.48 -18.32 6.32
N ASN A 479 20.46 -18.91 6.97
CA ASN A 479 19.67 -20.02 6.39
C ASN A 479 18.15 -19.74 6.30
N SER A 480 17.69 -18.58 6.78
CA SER A 480 16.31 -18.10 6.66
C SER A 480 16.22 -16.86 5.76
N ASN A 481 15.00 -16.34 5.52
CA ASN A 481 14.75 -15.14 4.72
C ASN A 481 13.59 -14.31 5.30
N SER A 482 13.28 -13.16 4.70
CA SER A 482 12.26 -12.22 5.21
C SER A 482 10.81 -12.71 5.05
N THR A 483 10.53 -13.70 4.19
CA THR A 483 9.18 -14.21 3.98
C THR A 483 8.80 -15.29 4.99
N ARG A 484 9.76 -15.83 5.75
CA ARG A 484 9.55 -16.90 6.73
C ARG A 484 9.33 -16.35 8.13
N GLN A 485 8.43 -17.00 8.88
CA GLN A 485 8.27 -16.73 10.30
C GLN A 485 9.41 -17.39 11.07
N LYS A 486 9.95 -16.71 12.08
CA LYS A 486 11.15 -17.16 12.80
C LYS A 486 10.89 -17.17 14.29
N TYR A 487 11.21 -18.29 14.92
CA TYR A 487 11.01 -18.47 16.35
C TYR A 487 12.27 -19.04 17.00
N ILE A 488 12.57 -18.60 18.21
CA ILE A 488 13.61 -19.18 19.06
C ILE A 488 12.95 -19.59 20.37
N ILE A 489 13.11 -20.84 20.79
CA ILE A 489 12.62 -21.35 22.07
C ILE A 489 13.83 -21.62 22.96
N THR A 490 13.99 -20.82 24.01
CA THR A 490 15.13 -20.90 24.94
C THR A 490 14.73 -21.61 26.22
N MET A 491 15.35 -22.77 26.47
CA MET A 491 14.93 -23.70 27.52
C MET A 491 16.10 -23.91 28.47
N THR A 492 15.93 -23.53 29.73
CA THR A 492 17.03 -23.49 30.71
C THR A 492 16.48 -23.40 32.13
N ASP A 493 17.27 -23.77 33.13
CA ASP A 493 16.95 -23.50 34.53
C ASP A 493 17.27 -22.03 34.95
N GLY A 494 17.73 -21.23 33.99
CA GLY A 494 18.01 -19.80 34.16
C GLY A 494 19.28 -19.50 34.95
N VAL A 495 20.06 -20.53 35.34
CA VAL A 495 21.31 -20.38 36.08
C VAL A 495 22.46 -20.23 35.10
N ALA A 496 22.71 -19.00 34.64
CA ALA A 496 23.86 -18.70 33.79
C ALA A 496 25.16 -18.71 34.63
N ASN A 497 25.94 -19.78 34.54
CA ASN A 497 27.25 -19.91 35.21
C ASN A 497 28.44 -19.55 34.29
N ILE A 498 28.20 -19.33 32.99
CA ILE A 498 29.19 -18.84 32.02
C ILE A 498 28.62 -17.72 31.16
N ARG A 499 29.44 -16.71 30.93
CA ARG A 499 29.14 -15.62 30.00
C ARG A 499 29.69 -15.99 28.62
N SER A 500 29.06 -15.47 27.57
CA SER A 500 29.67 -15.53 26.24
C SER A 500 31.01 -14.84 26.27
N THR A 501 32.00 -15.41 25.60
CA THR A 501 33.14 -14.67 25.06
C THR A 501 32.68 -14.11 23.72
N PRO A 502 32.27 -12.83 23.64
CA PRO A 502 32.21 -12.19 22.35
C PRO A 502 33.66 -12.13 21.85
N GLN A 503 33.92 -12.53 20.62
CA GLN A 503 35.14 -12.13 19.94
C GLN A 503 35.07 -10.60 19.81
N CYS A 504 35.62 -9.90 20.80
CA CYS A 504 35.89 -8.48 20.72
C CYS A 504 37.12 -8.38 19.82
N TYR A 505 36.90 -8.02 18.56
CA TYR A 505 38.01 -7.72 17.69
C TYR A 505 38.60 -6.39 18.14
N ASN A 506 39.91 -6.37 18.39
CA ASN A 506 40.63 -5.14 18.65
C ASN A 506 40.50 -4.23 17.43
N ILE A 507 39.80 -3.11 17.61
CA ILE A 507 39.65 -2.08 16.58
C ILE A 507 40.98 -1.38 16.42
N LYS A 508 41.63 -1.51 15.26
CA LYS A 508 42.94 -0.95 14.95
C LYS A 508 42.84 0.49 14.46
N ASP A 509 41.80 0.82 13.70
CA ASP A 509 41.61 2.14 13.13
C ASP A 509 40.13 2.45 12.88
N ALA A 510 39.80 3.72 12.69
CA ALA A 510 38.47 4.21 12.39
C ALA A 510 38.53 5.44 11.48
N SER A 511 37.48 5.64 10.67
CA SER A 511 37.35 6.83 9.83
C SER A 511 35.89 7.28 9.76
N ILE A 512 35.70 8.59 9.59
CA ILE A 512 34.40 9.24 9.66
C ILE A 512 34.29 10.40 8.66
N THR A 513 33.08 10.61 8.16
CA THR A 513 32.80 11.65 7.15
C THR A 513 31.92 12.74 7.75
N ASN A 514 32.11 13.99 7.31
CA ASN A 514 31.46 15.16 7.90
C ASN A 514 30.52 15.88 6.90
N ILE A 515 29.34 15.31 6.61
CA ILE A 515 28.24 15.99 5.90
C ILE A 515 26.91 15.35 6.31
N SER A 516 26.08 16.03 7.13
CA SER A 516 24.64 15.86 7.49
C SER A 516 24.00 14.45 7.64
N SER A 517 24.74 13.36 7.44
CA SER A 517 24.39 11.95 7.55
C SER A 517 25.68 11.22 7.92
N THR A 518 26.08 11.31 9.19
CA THR A 518 27.34 10.74 9.70
C THR A 518 27.43 9.25 9.41
N THR A 519 28.30 8.89 8.45
CA THR A 519 28.73 7.51 8.22
C THR A 519 30.15 7.38 8.76
N ALA A 520 30.35 6.44 9.69
CA ALA A 520 31.64 6.14 10.30
C ALA A 520 31.90 4.63 10.24
N PHE A 521 33.16 4.26 10.07
CA PHE A 521 33.60 2.87 10.10
C PHE A 521 34.73 2.70 11.11
N ALA A 522 34.73 1.58 11.82
CA ALA A 522 35.86 1.15 12.63
C ALA A 522 36.23 -0.27 12.25
N ILE A 523 37.53 -0.51 12.06
CA ILE A 523 38.09 -1.75 11.51
C ILE A 523 39.10 -2.37 12.48
N GLY A 524 39.32 -3.69 12.39
CA GLY A 524 40.22 -4.32 13.34
C GLY A 524 40.62 -5.76 13.05
N GLU A 525 40.94 -6.48 14.12
CA GLU A 525 41.40 -7.87 14.06
C GLU A 525 40.40 -8.79 13.37
N SER A 526 40.93 -9.82 12.70
CA SER A 526 40.15 -10.83 11.97
C SER A 526 39.13 -10.26 10.98
N GLY A 527 39.45 -9.13 10.35
CA GLY A 527 38.64 -8.49 9.33
C GLY A 527 37.37 -7.83 9.86
N ALA A 528 37.36 -7.49 11.15
CA ALA A 528 36.24 -6.82 11.78
C ALA A 528 35.96 -5.47 11.13
N ILE A 529 34.70 -5.22 10.81
CA ILE A 529 34.21 -3.93 10.33
C ILE A 529 32.93 -3.61 11.09
N THR A 530 32.88 -2.43 11.70
CA THR A 530 31.68 -1.90 12.35
C THR A 530 31.33 -0.56 11.72
N ALA A 531 30.03 -0.30 11.57
CA ALA A 531 29.51 0.96 11.04
C ALA A 531 28.69 1.69 12.09
N TYR A 532 28.83 3.01 12.15
CA TYR A 532 27.99 3.86 12.99
C TYR A 532 26.70 4.23 12.24
N THR A 533 25.56 3.68 12.69
CA THR A 533 24.22 3.95 12.12
C THR A 533 23.21 4.16 13.25
N ASN A 534 22.28 5.11 13.10
CA ASN A 534 21.23 5.40 14.09
C ASN A 534 21.74 5.62 15.53
N SER A 535 22.86 6.35 15.66
CA SER A 535 23.52 6.60 16.95
C SER A 535 24.10 5.36 17.65
N GLN A 536 24.29 4.24 16.93
CA GLN A 536 24.82 2.97 17.47
C GLN A 536 25.85 2.37 16.50
N TRP A 537 26.83 1.64 17.04
CA TRP A 537 27.74 0.83 16.22
C TRP A 537 27.11 -0.53 15.93
N VAL A 538 27.07 -0.90 14.66
CA VAL A 538 26.54 -2.18 14.18
C VAL A 538 27.65 -2.92 13.45
N SER A 539 27.79 -4.22 13.70
CA SER A 539 28.73 -5.05 12.96
C SER A 539 28.28 -5.17 11.51
N VAL A 540 29.18 -4.91 10.58
CA VAL A 540 28.98 -5.14 9.15
C VAL A 540 29.63 -6.47 8.80
N LYS A 541 29.06 -7.20 7.82
CA LYS A 541 29.63 -8.47 7.34
C LYS A 541 31.15 -8.34 7.16
N ASN A 542 31.91 -9.20 7.85
CA ASN A 542 33.37 -9.23 7.76
C ASN A 542 33.78 -9.40 6.28
N ALA A 543 34.65 -8.50 5.81
CA ALA A 543 35.18 -8.55 4.45
C ALA A 543 36.39 -9.49 4.32
N SER A 544 37.01 -9.85 5.46
CA SER A 544 38.21 -10.68 5.55
C SER A 544 38.25 -11.51 6.84
N THR A 545 39.18 -12.46 6.91
CA THR A 545 39.62 -13.14 8.14
C THR A 545 40.97 -12.63 8.66
N SER A 546 41.65 -11.73 7.94
CA SER A 546 42.93 -11.12 8.35
C SER A 546 42.72 -9.72 8.93
N ASN A 547 43.67 -9.24 9.74
CA ASN A 547 43.56 -7.94 10.40
C ASN A 547 43.52 -6.78 9.39
N LEU A 548 42.61 -5.84 9.62
CA LEU A 548 42.61 -4.54 8.95
C LEU A 548 43.28 -3.52 9.86
N ASN A 549 44.18 -2.70 9.30
CA ASN A 549 45.06 -1.80 10.04
C ASN A 549 44.81 -0.32 9.77
N GLY A 550 44.26 0.05 8.59
CA GLY A 550 44.03 1.45 8.22
C GLY A 550 42.73 1.63 7.42
N VAL A 551 41.97 2.69 7.66
CA VAL A 551 40.72 3.03 6.95
C VAL A 551 40.64 4.52 6.70
N ASP A 552 40.20 4.91 5.50
CA ASP A 552 39.93 6.31 5.18
C ASP A 552 38.68 6.45 4.31
N LEU A 553 37.86 7.45 4.60
CA LEU A 553 36.57 7.70 3.96
C LEU A 553 36.60 9.08 3.30
N LEU A 554 36.31 9.12 1.99
CA LEU A 554 36.13 10.37 1.27
C LEU A 554 34.74 10.97 1.52
N ASN A 555 33.71 10.11 1.63
CA ASN A 555 32.32 10.45 1.91
C ASN A 555 31.52 9.16 2.25
N ASN A 556 30.23 9.31 2.56
CA ASN A 556 29.34 8.19 2.93
C ASN A 556 29.21 7.08 1.86
N THR A 557 29.60 7.34 0.60
CA THR A 557 29.55 6.36 -0.51
C THR A 557 30.92 5.91 -1.02
N TYR A 558 32.02 6.37 -0.42
CA TYR A 558 33.36 6.09 -0.95
C TYR A 558 34.43 6.07 0.13
N GLY A 559 35.20 4.99 0.20
CA GLY A 559 36.31 4.85 1.13
C GLY A 559 37.16 3.60 0.85
N PHE A 560 38.30 3.50 1.53
CA PHE A 560 39.21 2.36 1.45
C PHE A 560 39.58 1.85 2.85
N ALA A 561 39.84 0.56 2.94
CA ALA A 561 40.42 -0.08 4.12
C ALA A 561 41.58 -0.98 3.67
N VAL A 562 42.65 -1.01 4.47
CA VAL A 562 43.88 -1.75 4.21
C VAL A 562 44.26 -2.61 5.41
N GLY A 563 44.94 -3.73 5.16
CA GLY A 563 45.27 -4.68 6.21
C GLY A 563 46.49 -5.56 5.92
N ASN A 564 46.61 -6.63 6.70
CA ASN A 564 47.67 -7.61 6.55
C ASN A 564 47.60 -8.31 5.19
N SER A 565 48.76 -8.71 4.66
CA SER A 565 48.89 -9.39 3.36
C SER A 565 48.23 -8.63 2.20
N TYR A 566 48.48 -7.32 2.10
CA TYR A 566 47.96 -6.40 1.07
C TYR A 566 46.46 -6.50 0.82
N GLN A 567 45.67 -6.72 1.87
CA GLN A 567 44.24 -6.69 1.69
C GLN A 567 43.74 -5.26 1.50
N LEU A 568 43.28 -4.94 0.29
CA LEU A 568 42.68 -3.65 -0.03
C LEU A 568 41.18 -3.81 -0.31
N PHE A 569 40.37 -3.11 0.48
CA PHE A 569 38.92 -3.08 0.35
C PHE A 569 38.44 -1.70 -0.04
N ARG A 570 37.36 -1.65 -0.82
CA ARG A 570 36.68 -0.42 -1.23
C ARG A 570 35.24 -0.41 -0.74
N TRP A 571 34.83 0.69 -0.15
CA TRP A 571 33.44 0.99 0.17
C TRP A 571 32.76 1.66 -1.03
N ASN A 572 31.60 1.14 -1.43
CA ASN A 572 30.81 1.67 -2.57
C ASN A 572 29.51 2.38 -2.14
N GLY A 573 29.26 2.52 -0.83
CA GLY A 573 28.01 3.05 -0.27
C GLY A 573 27.03 2.00 0.26
N THR A 574 27.22 0.71 -0.06
CA THR A 574 26.37 -0.38 0.43
C THR A 574 27.16 -1.54 1.01
N SER A 575 28.34 -1.85 0.46
CA SER A 575 29.19 -2.95 0.90
C SER A 575 30.68 -2.65 0.72
N TRP A 576 31.50 -3.35 1.52
CA TRP A 576 32.94 -3.42 1.33
C TRP A 576 33.26 -4.53 0.32
N SER A 577 33.97 -4.19 -0.76
CA SER A 577 34.41 -5.15 -1.78
C SER A 577 35.93 -5.20 -1.87
N TRP A 578 36.46 -6.41 -1.98
CA TRP A 578 37.88 -6.63 -2.23
C TRP A 578 38.27 -6.06 -3.62
N GLN A 579 39.44 -5.41 -3.72
CA GLN A 579 39.90 -4.81 -4.98
C GLN A 579 40.99 -5.63 -5.67
N GLN A 580 42.09 -5.98 -4.97
CA GLN A 580 43.21 -6.75 -5.53
C GLN A 580 44.20 -7.18 -4.42
N ASP A 581 45.03 -8.21 -4.67
CA ASP A 581 46.22 -8.58 -3.88
C ASP A 581 47.48 -8.14 -4.65
N LEU A 582 48.33 -7.33 -4.01
CA LEU A 582 49.57 -6.79 -4.57
C LEU A 582 50.84 -7.44 -3.97
N GLY A 583 50.70 -8.49 -3.16
CA GLY A 583 51.81 -9.34 -2.69
C GLY A 583 52.21 -9.16 -1.22
N GLY A 584 51.65 -9.97 -0.33
CA GLY A 584 52.32 -10.48 0.90
C GLY A 584 52.55 -9.58 2.13
N ASP A 585 53.00 -8.33 2.01
CA ASP A 585 53.32 -7.45 3.15
C ASP A 585 52.08 -6.78 3.82
N ASN A 586 52.24 -6.21 5.01
CA ASN A 586 51.14 -5.53 5.72
C ASN A 586 51.10 -4.04 5.38
N LEU A 587 49.91 -3.52 5.11
CA LEU A 587 49.65 -2.08 4.99
C LEU A 587 49.13 -1.54 6.33
N TYR A 588 49.59 -0.35 6.74
CA TYR A 588 49.22 0.27 8.02
C TYR A 588 48.46 1.59 7.87
N GLY A 589 48.78 2.39 6.85
CA GLY A 589 48.10 3.66 6.60
C GLY A 589 47.48 3.70 5.20
N VAL A 590 46.35 4.38 5.07
CA VAL A 590 45.71 4.71 3.79
C VAL A 590 45.18 6.14 3.85
N SER A 591 45.36 6.91 2.78
CA SER A 591 44.82 8.26 2.69
C SER A 591 44.28 8.58 1.29
N ILE A 592 43.07 9.14 1.27
CA ILE A 592 42.31 9.49 0.07
C ILE A 592 42.29 11.01 -0.06
N PHE A 593 42.82 11.51 -1.18
CA PHE A 593 42.62 12.92 -1.53
C PHE A 593 41.32 13.10 -2.32
N ASN A 594 41.11 12.26 -3.34
CA ASN A 594 39.91 12.25 -4.16
C ASN A 594 39.68 10.86 -4.79
N ARG A 595 38.65 10.72 -5.62
CA ARG A 595 38.29 9.43 -6.25
C ARG A 595 39.36 8.87 -7.20
N THR A 596 40.34 9.67 -7.64
CA THR A 596 41.39 9.27 -8.58
C THR A 596 42.80 9.31 -7.98
N LEU A 597 42.95 9.68 -6.71
CA LEU A 597 44.23 9.74 -6.01
C LEU A 597 44.08 9.34 -4.55
N ALA A 598 44.63 8.17 -4.23
CA ALA A 598 44.84 7.70 -2.87
C ALA A 598 46.18 6.93 -2.79
N PHE A 599 46.78 6.90 -1.60
CA PHE A 599 47.98 6.11 -1.33
C PHE A 599 47.77 5.24 -0.10
N ALA A 600 48.42 4.08 -0.08
CA ALA A 600 48.54 3.22 1.08
C ALA A 600 50.01 2.85 1.30
N ALA A 601 50.44 2.73 2.55
CA ALA A 601 51.84 2.46 2.87
C ALA A 601 51.98 1.41 4.00
N GLY A 602 53.06 0.64 3.96
CA GLY A 602 53.22 -0.53 4.82
C GLY A 602 54.65 -0.96 5.10
N ASP A 603 54.79 -2.22 5.51
CA ASP A 603 56.05 -2.90 5.76
C ASP A 603 56.97 -2.90 4.52
N ASN A 604 58.27 -3.08 4.75
CA ASN A 604 59.30 -3.19 3.69
C ASN A 604 59.35 -1.99 2.73
N GLY A 605 58.93 -0.82 3.20
CA GLY A 605 59.01 0.47 2.50
C GLY A 605 58.03 0.58 1.35
N LYS A 606 56.97 -0.22 1.38
CA LYS A 606 56.04 -0.32 0.27
C LYS A 606 55.01 0.79 0.27
N ILE A 607 54.74 1.30 -0.93
CA ILE A 607 53.74 2.32 -1.19
C ILE A 607 52.90 1.87 -2.39
N ALA A 608 51.59 1.78 -2.20
CA ALA A 608 50.60 1.52 -3.24
C ALA A 608 49.85 2.80 -3.61
N LYS A 609 49.44 2.93 -4.88
CA LYS A 609 48.70 4.07 -5.41
C LYS A 609 47.42 3.64 -6.09
N TRP A 610 46.33 4.34 -5.77
CA TRP A 610 45.06 4.29 -6.48
C TRP A 610 45.04 5.32 -7.60
N ASN A 611 44.67 4.90 -8.80
CA ASN A 611 44.61 5.75 -10.00
C ASN A 611 43.17 6.12 -10.44
N GLY A 612 42.15 5.68 -9.70
CA GLY A 612 40.73 5.82 -10.07
C GLY A 612 40.04 4.53 -10.47
N THR A 613 40.80 3.51 -10.88
CA THR A 613 40.27 2.22 -11.36
C THR A 613 40.85 1.02 -10.62
N SER A 614 42.15 1.05 -10.31
CA SER A 614 42.84 -0.04 -9.60
C SER A 614 43.94 0.47 -8.67
N TRP A 615 44.31 -0.37 -7.71
CA TRP A 615 45.51 -0.19 -6.89
C TRP A 615 46.71 -0.77 -7.62
N THR A 616 47.85 -0.08 -7.56
CA THR A 616 49.13 -0.55 -8.13
C THR A 616 50.25 -0.34 -7.12
N GLU A 617 51.21 -1.26 -7.05
CA GLU A 617 52.45 -0.99 -6.33
C GLU A 617 53.15 0.18 -7.02
N TYR A 618 53.34 1.27 -6.27
CA TYR A 618 53.85 2.53 -6.82
C TYR A 618 55.36 2.65 -6.58
N GLN A 619 55.82 2.30 -5.38
CA GLN A 619 57.22 2.41 -5.00
C GLN A 619 57.56 1.45 -3.84
N THR A 620 58.78 0.90 -3.86
CA THR A 620 59.41 0.25 -2.71
C THR A 620 60.63 1.07 -2.28
N ILE A 621 60.64 1.57 -1.05
CA ILE A 621 61.74 2.37 -0.50
C ILE A 621 62.63 1.48 0.38
N THR A 622 63.90 1.39 0.01
CA THR A 622 64.91 0.64 0.78
C THR A 622 65.84 1.57 1.56
N GLY A 623 66.41 1.08 2.65
CA GLY A 623 67.36 1.84 3.48
C GLY A 623 67.99 0.99 4.58
N SER A 624 69.09 1.47 5.16
CA SER A 624 69.77 0.80 6.29
C SER A 624 68.79 0.66 7.47
N GLY A 625 68.65 -0.55 8.01
CA GLY A 625 67.71 -0.85 9.10
C GLY A 625 66.26 -1.13 8.68
N GLY A 626 65.95 -1.10 7.38
CA GLY A 626 64.59 -1.32 6.86
C GLY A 626 63.64 -0.13 7.05
N VAL A 627 62.74 0.08 6.09
CA VAL A 627 61.69 1.12 6.15
C VAL A 627 60.37 0.40 6.42
N ASN A 628 59.66 0.76 7.48
CA ASN A 628 58.32 0.26 7.77
C ASN A 628 57.41 1.46 8.05
N PHE A 629 56.55 1.78 7.09
CA PHE A 629 55.61 2.88 7.23
C PHE A 629 54.57 2.57 8.32
N LYS A 630 54.23 3.59 9.10
CA LYS A 630 53.23 3.50 10.18
C LYS A 630 51.95 4.22 9.85
N ASP A 631 52.05 5.31 9.10
CA ASP A 631 50.90 6.09 8.67
C ASP A 631 51.25 6.95 7.45
N ILE A 632 50.23 7.37 6.70
CA ILE A 632 50.34 8.18 5.48
C ILE A 632 49.17 9.16 5.40
N LYS A 633 49.45 10.44 5.16
CA LYS A 633 48.43 11.48 5.03
C LYS A 633 48.65 12.35 3.79
N LEU A 634 47.62 12.44 2.96
CA LEU A 634 47.54 13.39 1.85
C LEU A 634 46.72 14.60 2.27
N LEU A 635 47.28 15.80 2.10
CA LEU A 635 46.49 17.04 2.20
C LEU A 635 45.91 17.41 0.84
N ASN A 636 46.72 17.30 -0.22
CA ASN A 636 46.30 17.57 -1.58
C ASN A 636 47.21 16.84 -2.59
N ALA A 637 46.96 17.06 -3.89
CA ALA A 637 47.70 16.42 -4.96
C ALA A 637 49.23 16.71 -4.95
N THR A 638 49.70 17.76 -4.27
CA THR A 638 51.10 18.19 -4.24
C THR A 638 51.70 18.24 -2.83
N LEU A 639 50.96 17.83 -1.80
CA LEU A 639 51.45 17.78 -0.43
C LEU A 639 50.89 16.57 0.31
N GLY A 640 51.81 15.66 0.66
CA GLY A 640 51.53 14.52 1.52
C GLY A 640 52.77 14.08 2.28
N PHE A 641 52.57 13.38 3.38
CA PHE A 641 53.62 12.86 4.22
C PHE A 641 53.35 11.40 4.59
N ALA A 642 54.41 10.60 4.66
CA ALA A 642 54.36 9.22 5.16
C ALA A 642 55.44 9.07 6.23
N ILE A 643 55.09 8.49 7.37
CA ILE A 643 56.00 8.34 8.51
C ILE A 643 56.40 6.88 8.68
N ALA A 644 57.67 6.65 9.02
CA ALA A 644 58.23 5.32 9.18
C ALA A 644 58.98 5.16 10.52
N ASN A 645 59.40 3.94 10.80
CA ASN A 645 60.28 3.61 11.92
C ASN A 645 61.57 4.47 11.93
N SER A 646 62.16 4.62 13.11
CA SER A 646 63.42 5.34 13.36
C SER A 646 63.38 6.86 13.10
N GLY A 647 62.20 7.46 13.00
CA GLY A 647 62.02 8.91 12.93
C GLY A 647 61.95 9.45 11.51
N ARG A 648 61.88 8.57 10.52
CA ARG A 648 62.00 8.91 9.10
C ARG A 648 60.67 9.39 8.53
N ILE A 649 60.69 10.53 7.86
CA ILE A 649 59.53 11.19 7.25
C ILE A 649 59.77 11.29 5.75
N PHE A 650 58.81 10.83 4.97
CA PHE A 650 58.81 10.89 3.51
C PHE A 650 57.78 11.90 3.02
N ARG A 651 58.10 12.61 1.94
CA ARG A 651 57.23 13.66 1.38
C ARG A 651 56.81 13.35 -0.05
N TRP A 652 55.55 13.65 -0.33
CA TRP A 652 54.96 13.71 -1.66
C TRP A 652 54.82 15.17 -2.10
N ASN A 653 55.34 15.49 -3.29
CA ASN A 653 55.33 16.85 -3.87
C ASN A 653 54.49 16.99 -5.14
N GLY A 654 53.86 15.91 -5.62
CA GLY A 654 52.96 15.93 -6.79
C GLY A 654 53.61 16.11 -8.16
N SER A 655 54.94 16.26 -8.26
CA SER A 655 55.61 16.64 -9.51
C SER A 655 56.50 15.54 -10.13
N ASN A 656 56.14 14.27 -9.98
CA ASN A 656 56.75 13.05 -10.57
C ASN A 656 58.21 12.77 -10.11
N THR A 657 58.60 11.62 -9.56
CA THR A 657 58.11 10.25 -9.80
C THR A 657 57.97 9.40 -8.54
N ASN A 658 58.40 9.86 -7.35
CA ASN A 658 58.53 9.01 -6.17
C ASN A 658 58.38 9.80 -4.85
N TRP A 659 57.94 9.13 -3.80
CA TRP A 659 58.14 9.57 -2.42
C TRP A 659 59.63 9.59 -2.10
N TYR A 660 60.08 10.63 -1.39
CA TYR A 660 61.48 10.79 -0.99
C TYR A 660 61.57 11.11 0.50
N GLU A 661 62.67 10.71 1.12
CA GLU A 661 62.94 11.03 2.53
C GLU A 661 63.17 12.52 2.68
N TYR A 662 62.32 13.16 3.47
CA TYR A 662 62.29 14.59 3.68
C TYR A 662 63.07 15.01 4.92
N GLN A 663 62.89 14.26 6.01
CA GLN A 663 63.47 14.58 7.31
C GLN A 663 63.61 13.31 8.15
N ASP A 664 64.70 13.23 8.92
CA ASP A 664 64.91 12.21 9.95
C ASP A 664 64.95 12.89 11.33
N LEU A 665 64.09 12.44 12.24
CA LEU A 665 63.93 12.96 13.59
C LEU A 665 64.76 12.18 14.65
N GLY A 666 65.55 11.18 14.23
CA GLY A 666 66.58 10.52 15.03
C GLY A 666 66.06 9.43 15.97
N ASN A 667 66.06 8.17 15.50
CA ASN A 667 65.69 6.95 16.24
C ASN A 667 64.37 7.05 17.03
N ASP A 668 63.46 7.88 16.53
CA ASP A 668 62.13 8.08 17.09
C ASP A 668 61.16 7.05 16.52
N ASN A 669 60.11 6.64 17.23
CA ASN A 669 59.15 5.69 16.68
C ASN A 669 57.78 6.35 16.50
N LEU A 670 57.67 7.00 15.34
CA LEU A 670 56.50 7.75 14.89
C LEU A 670 55.30 6.80 14.74
N LYS A 671 54.11 7.24 15.16
CA LYS A 671 52.89 6.41 15.17
C LYS A 671 51.80 6.89 14.25
N SER A 672 51.48 8.17 14.32
CA SER A 672 50.35 8.76 13.59
C SER A 672 50.69 10.17 13.14
N ILE A 673 50.17 10.55 11.98
CA ILE A 673 50.34 11.86 11.36
C ILE A 673 49.00 12.40 10.89
N ASP A 674 48.70 13.65 11.24
CA ASP A 674 47.55 14.34 10.67
C ASP A 674 47.90 15.76 10.22
N MET A 675 47.19 16.21 9.17
CA MET A 675 47.44 17.46 8.46
C MET A 675 46.12 18.22 8.30
N PHE A 676 46.06 19.45 8.83
CA PHE A 676 44.88 20.30 8.66
C PHE A 676 45.01 21.21 7.44
N ASN A 677 46.18 21.81 7.23
CA ASN A 677 46.46 22.67 6.08
C ASN A 677 47.97 22.69 5.76
N GLY A 678 48.38 23.45 4.73
CA GLY A 678 49.77 23.47 4.26
C GLY A 678 50.79 23.98 5.28
N THR A 679 50.34 24.59 6.39
CA THR A 679 51.18 25.21 7.43
C THR A 679 50.97 24.60 8.81
N TYR A 680 50.08 23.61 8.97
CA TYR A 680 49.76 23.02 10.26
C TYR A 680 49.47 21.52 10.15
N GLY A 681 50.22 20.75 10.93
CA GLY A 681 50.15 19.30 11.00
C GLY A 681 50.88 18.81 12.24
N ILE A 682 50.51 17.62 12.73
CA ILE A 682 51.01 17.06 13.98
C ILE A 682 51.45 15.62 13.73
N ILE A 683 52.61 15.25 14.30
CA ILE A 683 53.06 13.86 14.39
C ILE A 683 53.12 13.48 15.87
N ALA A 684 52.53 12.34 16.18
CA ALA A 684 52.62 11.70 17.49
C ALA A 684 53.59 10.51 17.43
N SER A 685 54.46 10.40 18.44
CA SER A 685 55.42 9.30 18.58
C SER A 685 55.24 8.56 19.89
N ASP A 686 55.42 7.24 19.89
CA ASP A 686 55.39 6.43 21.12
C ASP A 686 56.53 6.75 22.10
N SER A 687 57.55 7.49 21.63
CA SER A 687 58.68 7.97 22.42
C SER A 687 58.33 9.22 23.24
N ARG A 688 57.02 9.48 23.46
CA ARG A 688 56.40 10.62 24.17
C ARG A 688 56.45 11.96 23.45
N LYS A 689 57.00 12.01 22.25
CA LYS A 689 57.24 13.29 21.56
C LYS A 689 56.09 13.63 20.63
N ILE A 690 55.79 14.92 20.57
CA ILE A 690 54.82 15.52 19.65
C ILE A 690 55.59 16.51 18.77
N PHE A 691 55.52 16.33 17.46
CA PHE A 691 56.13 17.24 16.49
C PHE A 691 55.06 18.05 15.78
N ASN A 692 55.37 19.32 15.47
CA ASN A 692 54.49 20.21 14.74
C ASN A 692 55.15 20.65 13.42
N TRP A 693 54.37 20.64 12.34
CA TRP A 693 54.74 21.20 11.05
C TRP A 693 54.56 22.72 11.07
N ASN A 694 55.60 23.46 10.70
CA ASN A 694 55.58 24.93 10.65
C ASN A 694 55.42 25.50 9.23
N GLY A 695 55.12 24.65 8.22
CA GLY A 695 55.13 25.03 6.80
C GLY A 695 56.43 24.70 6.07
N THR A 696 57.52 24.43 6.79
CA THR A 696 58.85 24.15 6.21
C THR A 696 59.57 22.96 6.84
N SER A 697 59.41 22.68 8.13
CA SER A 697 60.03 21.53 8.79
C SER A 697 59.17 21.01 9.94
N TRP A 698 59.38 19.74 10.29
CA TRP A 698 58.84 19.16 11.51
C TRP A 698 59.76 19.49 12.69
N ASN A 699 59.18 20.08 13.75
CA ASN A 699 59.93 20.48 14.93
C ASN A 699 59.30 19.89 16.18
N LEU A 700 60.12 19.51 17.17
CA LEU A 700 59.62 19.01 18.45
C LEU A 700 58.83 20.11 19.15
N GLN A 701 57.54 19.87 19.39
CA GLN A 701 56.65 20.79 20.09
C GLN A 701 56.67 20.51 21.59
N GLN A 702 56.52 19.25 21.99
CA GLN A 702 56.40 18.86 23.39
C GLN A 702 56.83 17.41 23.61
N THR A 703 57.38 17.11 24.79
CA THR A 703 57.56 15.74 25.30
C THR A 703 56.57 15.53 26.44
N LEU A 704 55.72 14.51 26.34
CA LEU A 704 54.74 14.14 27.35
C LEU A 704 55.41 13.49 28.57
N GLY A 705 54.66 13.37 29.68
CA GLY A 705 55.14 12.78 30.94
C GLY A 705 55.63 11.33 30.80
N THR A 706 56.32 10.84 31.82
CA THR A 706 56.86 9.46 31.86
C THR A 706 55.75 8.41 31.77
N GLY A 707 56.00 7.33 31.03
CA GLY A 707 55.07 6.21 30.88
C GLY A 707 53.94 6.43 29.88
N ILE A 708 53.82 7.62 29.27
CA ILE A 708 52.80 7.91 28.25
C ILE A 708 53.33 7.47 26.88
N SER A 709 52.48 6.85 26.07
CA SER A 709 52.82 6.53 24.69
C SER A 709 51.66 6.93 23.78
N PRO A 710 51.80 8.00 22.99
CA PRO A 710 50.85 8.37 21.96
C PRO A 710 50.57 7.24 20.97
N ALA A 711 49.29 7.05 20.63
CA ALA A 711 48.83 6.03 19.69
C ALA A 711 48.35 6.68 18.38
N ASP A 712 47.52 7.72 18.48
CA ASP A 712 46.93 8.39 17.32
C ASP A 712 46.73 9.89 17.57
N VAL A 713 46.72 10.67 16.49
CA VAL A 713 46.48 12.12 16.52
C VAL A 713 45.41 12.50 15.49
N ASP A 714 44.53 13.42 15.86
CA ASP A 714 43.53 13.96 14.95
C ASP A 714 43.32 15.46 15.18
N ILE A 715 43.32 16.21 14.08
CA ILE A 715 43.25 17.67 14.04
C ILE A 715 41.89 18.08 13.46
N TYR A 716 41.06 18.67 14.31
CA TYR A 716 39.81 19.26 13.84
C TYR A 716 40.06 20.57 13.09
N ASN A 717 40.86 21.46 13.68
CA ASN A 717 41.26 22.73 13.08
C ASN A 717 42.59 23.22 13.65
N SER A 718 43.05 24.39 13.19
CA SER A 718 44.28 25.04 13.64
C SER A 718 44.37 25.31 15.15
N THR A 719 43.25 25.23 15.88
CA THR A 719 43.15 25.51 17.31
C THR A 719 42.77 24.29 18.15
N LEU A 720 42.25 23.20 17.58
CA LEU A 720 41.75 22.06 18.34
C LEU A 720 42.29 20.77 17.74
N ALA A 721 43.06 20.04 18.55
CA ALA A 721 43.59 18.72 18.21
C ALA A 721 43.60 17.82 19.45
N PHE A 722 43.52 16.51 19.21
CA PHE A 722 43.55 15.51 20.26
C PHE A 722 44.56 14.40 19.96
N ILE A 723 45.11 13.81 21.01
CA ILE A 723 45.99 12.64 20.96
C ILE A 723 45.42 11.57 21.89
N SER A 724 45.26 10.36 21.38
CA SER A 724 45.01 9.17 22.19
C SER A 724 46.33 8.49 22.57
N THR A 725 46.30 7.70 23.64
CA THR A 725 47.50 7.01 24.14
C THR A 725 47.22 5.53 24.40
N THR A 726 48.28 4.73 24.35
CA THR A 726 48.28 3.29 24.64
C THR A 726 47.84 2.95 26.06
N ASN A 727 47.86 3.92 26.96
CA ASN A 727 47.49 3.74 28.37
C ASN A 727 46.08 4.30 28.67
N GLY A 728 45.31 4.64 27.63
CA GLY A 728 43.92 5.08 27.77
C GLY A 728 43.74 6.55 28.12
N LEU A 729 44.82 7.34 28.12
CA LEU A 729 44.76 8.79 28.34
C LEU A 729 44.48 9.52 27.03
N ILE A 730 43.78 10.65 27.13
CA ILE A 730 43.53 11.58 26.03
C ILE A 730 44.16 12.93 26.35
N TYR A 731 44.93 13.46 25.40
CA TYR A 731 45.51 14.80 25.46
C TYR A 731 44.79 15.72 24.48
N LYS A 732 44.57 16.96 24.90
CA LYS A 732 43.92 18.01 24.11
C LYS A 732 44.84 19.21 23.97
N LYS A 733 44.80 19.84 22.80
CA LYS A 733 45.43 21.15 22.53
C LYS A 733 44.36 22.16 22.15
N ILE A 734 44.39 23.33 22.79
CA ILE A 734 43.55 24.49 22.46
C ILE A 734 44.46 25.66 22.08
N GLY A 735 44.36 26.15 20.85
CA GLY A 735 45.20 27.21 20.30
C GLY A 735 46.68 26.85 20.30
N ASN A 736 47.54 27.80 20.68
CA ASN A 736 48.99 27.61 20.79
C ASN A 736 49.44 27.11 22.17
N ASN A 737 48.50 26.72 23.04
CA ASN A 737 48.83 26.22 24.38
C ASN A 737 49.52 24.86 24.32
N ALA A 738 50.19 24.50 25.42
CA ALA A 738 50.74 23.15 25.63
C ALA A 738 49.63 22.10 25.65
N TRP A 739 49.97 20.86 25.29
CA TRP A 739 49.06 19.73 25.37
C TRP A 739 48.76 19.41 26.84
N THR A 740 47.47 19.37 27.18
CA THR A 740 46.97 19.07 28.52
C THR A 740 46.20 17.75 28.52
N GLN A 741 46.36 16.97 29.59
CA GLN A 741 45.57 15.75 29.78
C GLN A 741 44.12 16.11 30.13
N GLU A 742 43.16 15.47 29.49
CA GLU A 742 41.75 15.61 29.83
C GLU A 742 41.42 14.87 31.14
N ALA A 743 40.53 15.45 31.96
CA ALA A 743 40.06 14.84 33.20
C ALA A 743 39.17 13.62 32.91
N TYR A 744 39.78 12.46 32.69
CA TYR A 744 39.11 11.19 32.46
C TYR A 744 39.70 10.11 33.38
N ILE A 745 38.84 9.33 34.03
CA ILE A 745 39.23 8.22 34.90
C ILE A 745 39.53 7.03 34.01
N SER A 746 40.82 6.75 33.80
CA SER A 746 41.28 5.67 32.91
C SER A 746 40.64 4.33 33.31
N THR A 747 39.90 3.72 32.39
CA THR A 747 39.87 2.25 32.31
C THR A 747 41.25 1.81 31.86
N ASN A 748 41.80 0.70 32.38
CA ASN A 748 43.12 0.16 32.01
C ASN A 748 43.15 -0.37 30.55
N SER A 749 42.74 0.44 29.57
CA SER A 749 42.43 0.06 28.20
C SER A 749 43.21 0.91 27.21
N TYR A 750 43.84 0.25 26.24
CA TYR A 750 44.60 0.88 25.16
C TYR A 750 43.64 1.62 24.21
N LEU A 751 43.86 2.91 23.90
CA LEU A 751 43.12 3.62 22.84
C LEU A 751 43.98 3.64 21.59
N ASN A 752 43.52 2.99 20.52
CA ASN A 752 44.26 2.89 19.26
C ASN A 752 44.02 4.08 18.34
N THR A 753 42.83 4.69 18.37
CA THR A 753 42.50 5.77 17.45
C THR A 753 41.54 6.80 18.07
N ILE A 754 41.61 8.03 17.55
CA ILE A 754 40.78 9.17 17.93
C ILE A 754 40.35 9.93 16.67
N ARG A 755 39.08 10.31 16.58
CA ARG A 755 38.51 11.04 15.43
C ARG A 755 37.55 12.12 15.90
N ILE A 756 37.74 13.35 15.44
CA ILE A 756 36.96 14.53 15.81
C ILE A 756 36.19 15.02 14.58
N ILE A 757 34.87 15.04 14.69
CA ILE A 757 34.00 15.50 13.61
C ILE A 757 33.86 17.02 13.67
N ASN A 758 33.56 17.52 14.86
CA ASN A 758 33.36 18.93 15.11
C ASN A 758 33.73 19.29 16.56
N ASN A 759 33.66 20.58 16.87
CA ASN A 759 33.96 21.08 18.21
C ASN A 759 33.08 20.46 19.32
N THR A 760 31.92 19.88 19.00
CA THR A 760 30.96 19.25 19.92
C THR A 760 30.87 17.73 19.80
N TYR A 761 31.56 17.10 18.86
CA TYR A 761 31.42 15.67 18.61
C TYR A 761 32.70 15.03 18.07
N GLY A 762 33.10 13.94 18.69
CA GLY A 762 34.24 13.11 18.30
C GLY A 762 34.18 11.78 19.04
N PHE A 763 35.05 10.84 18.67
CA PHE A 763 35.12 9.54 19.34
C PHE A 763 36.55 9.00 19.41
N ALA A 764 36.80 8.09 20.35
CA ALA A 764 38.05 7.33 20.48
C ALA A 764 37.73 5.84 20.70
N VAL A 765 38.57 4.92 20.18
CA VAL A 765 38.36 3.46 20.28
C VAL A 765 39.65 2.68 20.59
N GLY A 766 39.55 1.50 21.24
CA GLY A 766 40.70 0.57 21.40
C GLY A 766 40.47 -0.80 22.08
N ASN A 767 41.53 -1.41 22.66
CA ASN A 767 41.74 -2.88 22.78
C ASN A 767 41.13 -3.64 23.98
N SER A 768 40.31 -3.04 24.84
CA SER A 768 39.63 -3.82 25.88
C SER A 768 38.38 -3.13 26.40
N ILE A 769 37.27 -3.88 26.41
CA ILE A 769 36.01 -3.56 27.11
C ILE A 769 35.30 -2.32 26.52
N GLY A 770 34.73 -2.47 25.33
CA GLY A 770 33.69 -1.56 24.82
C GLY A 770 34.08 -0.09 24.65
N GLY A 771 35.37 0.20 24.44
CA GLY A 771 35.93 1.55 24.55
C GLY A 771 35.59 2.53 23.43
N LEU A 772 34.33 2.66 22.99
CA LEU A 772 33.91 3.86 22.26
C LEU A 772 33.66 4.98 23.27
N ILE A 773 34.55 5.94 23.31
CA ILE A 773 34.41 7.15 24.12
C ILE A 773 33.94 8.27 23.21
N LEU A 774 32.89 9.01 23.57
CA LEU A 774 32.42 10.16 22.81
C LEU A 774 32.86 11.47 23.45
N TRP A 775 33.38 12.36 22.63
CA TRP A 775 33.50 13.78 22.92
C TRP A 775 32.17 14.46 22.68
N ASN A 776 31.66 15.21 23.67
CA ASN A 776 30.39 15.95 23.57
C ASN A 776 30.57 17.48 23.46
N GLY A 777 31.79 17.94 23.26
CA GLY A 777 32.14 19.37 23.26
C GLY A 777 32.69 19.93 24.55
N THR A 778 32.51 19.22 25.66
CA THR A 778 33.00 19.65 26.98
C THR A 778 33.86 18.60 27.66
N SER A 779 33.50 17.32 27.54
CA SER A 779 34.19 16.20 28.18
C SER A 779 34.14 14.94 27.32
N TRP A 780 35.06 14.03 27.60
CA TRP A 780 35.02 12.66 27.08
C TRP A 780 34.14 11.80 27.98
N ASN A 781 33.05 11.29 27.43
CA ASN A 781 32.12 10.43 28.16
C ASN A 781 32.14 9.03 27.56
N ASN A 782 32.10 8.03 28.43
CA ASN A 782 31.75 6.69 27.99
C ASN A 782 30.29 6.73 27.54
N THR A 783 30.06 6.68 26.24
CA THR A 783 28.82 6.06 25.77
C THR A 783 28.95 4.59 26.05
N TYR A 784 27.94 3.98 26.62
CA TYR A 784 27.83 2.53 26.57
C TYR A 784 27.47 2.15 25.13
N PRO A 785 28.38 1.63 24.27
CA PRO A 785 27.92 0.54 23.42
C PRO A 785 27.47 -0.56 24.38
N GLY A 786 26.39 -1.28 24.06
CA GLY A 786 25.86 -2.35 24.90
C GLY A 786 26.97 -3.09 25.67
N TYR A 787 26.90 -2.99 27.00
CA TYR A 787 27.96 -3.39 27.92
C TYR A 787 28.65 -4.69 27.50
N TYR A 788 29.97 -4.64 27.38
CA TYR A 788 30.85 -5.81 27.45
C TYR A 788 31.78 -5.60 28.64
N TYR A 789 31.69 -6.41 29.70
CA TYR A 789 32.71 -6.47 30.78
C TYR A 789 33.01 -7.92 31.19
N GLN A 790 34.31 -8.17 31.38
CA GLN A 790 34.97 -9.44 31.71
C GLN A 790 35.25 -9.56 33.21
N GLY A 791 35.08 -10.73 33.81
CA GLY A 791 35.63 -11.01 35.14
C GLY A 791 35.22 -12.38 35.65
N ASN A 792 36.21 -13.25 35.86
CA ASN A 792 36.08 -14.59 36.43
C ASN A 792 35.44 -14.51 37.83
N SER A 793 34.16 -14.86 37.90
CA SER A 793 33.60 -15.47 39.11
C SER A 793 33.12 -16.85 38.72
N THR A 794 33.69 -17.86 39.35
CA THR A 794 33.32 -19.27 39.21
C THR A 794 32.11 -19.65 40.06
N ASN A 795 31.46 -18.71 40.73
CA ASN A 795 30.34 -19.01 41.62
C ASN A 795 29.03 -18.58 40.96
N GLY A 796 28.34 -19.55 40.36
CA GLY A 796 26.93 -19.43 40.04
C GLY A 796 26.13 -19.25 41.33
N ILE A 797 25.16 -18.35 41.29
CA ILE A 797 24.20 -18.12 42.38
C ILE A 797 23.12 -19.20 42.24
N SER A 798 23.07 -20.16 43.17
CA SER A 798 21.95 -21.10 43.31
C SER A 798 20.74 -20.38 43.91
N CYS A 799 19.55 -20.98 43.80
CA CYS A 799 18.31 -20.47 44.42
C CYS A 799 18.43 -20.21 45.94
N ASN A 800 19.47 -20.76 46.59
CA ASN A 800 19.75 -20.62 48.01
C ASN A 800 20.72 -19.47 48.37
N ASP A 801 21.22 -18.69 47.42
CA ASP A 801 22.10 -17.55 47.71
C ASP A 801 21.30 -16.31 48.17
N PRO A 802 21.83 -15.47 49.09
CA PRO A 802 21.11 -14.31 49.60
C PRO A 802 20.72 -13.34 48.47
N THR A 803 19.47 -12.89 48.51
CA THR A 803 18.73 -12.08 47.51
C THR A 803 19.26 -10.65 47.26
N GLY A 804 20.53 -10.37 47.55
CA GLY A 804 21.11 -9.02 47.59
C GLY A 804 21.53 -8.39 46.25
N CYS A 805 21.31 -9.01 45.09
CA CYS A 805 21.80 -8.46 43.82
C CYS A 805 20.77 -7.56 43.12
N THR A 806 21.14 -6.28 42.95
CA THR A 806 20.41 -5.34 42.07
C THR A 806 20.70 -5.67 40.59
N LEU A 807 19.71 -5.43 39.72
CA LEU A 807 19.75 -5.81 38.29
C LEU A 807 20.96 -5.27 37.51
N LEU A 808 21.56 -4.17 37.99
CA LEU A 808 22.73 -3.52 37.41
C LEU A 808 24.02 -4.35 37.54
N GLN A 809 24.04 -5.42 38.34
CA GLN A 809 25.23 -6.22 38.60
C GLN A 809 25.26 -7.60 37.91
N ASN A 810 24.14 -8.08 37.34
CA ASN A 810 24.09 -9.38 36.65
C ASN A 810 24.27 -9.25 35.12
N LEU A 811 25.53 -9.18 34.70
CA LEU A 811 25.92 -9.00 33.30
C LEU A 811 25.60 -10.20 32.38
N ALA A 812 25.46 -11.43 32.92
CA ALA A 812 25.06 -12.59 32.12
C ALA A 812 23.62 -12.46 31.63
N THR A 813 22.74 -12.00 32.52
CA THR A 813 21.34 -11.66 32.22
C THR A 813 21.24 -10.53 31.19
N LEU A 814 22.02 -9.45 31.36
CA LEU A 814 22.02 -8.33 30.42
C LEU A 814 22.47 -8.73 29.01
N ASN A 815 23.47 -9.61 28.89
CA ASN A 815 23.94 -10.12 27.60
C ASN A 815 22.90 -11.00 26.90
N ALA A 816 22.25 -11.90 27.63
CA ALA A 816 21.20 -12.75 27.06
C ALA A 816 19.99 -11.91 26.60
N ASN A 817 19.63 -10.89 27.39
CA ASN A 817 18.60 -9.91 27.04
C ASN A 817 18.95 -9.19 25.72
N TYR A 818 20.13 -8.57 25.63
CA TYR A 818 20.58 -7.86 24.41
C TYR A 818 20.56 -8.77 23.17
N SER A 819 21.09 -9.99 23.29
CA SER A 819 21.06 -10.97 22.20
C SER A 819 19.64 -11.26 21.72
N SER A 820 18.68 -11.36 22.64
CA SER A 820 17.26 -11.54 22.32
C SER A 820 16.67 -10.31 21.61
N CYS A 821 16.93 -9.09 22.12
CA CYS A 821 16.46 -7.87 21.49
C CYS A 821 17.00 -7.73 20.05
N ARG A 822 18.26 -8.13 19.82
CA ARG A 822 18.88 -8.11 18.50
C ARG A 822 18.21 -9.09 17.53
N VAL A 823 17.92 -10.31 17.98
CA VAL A 823 17.20 -11.30 17.17
C VAL A 823 15.86 -10.74 16.68
N TYR A 824 15.10 -10.11 17.56
CA TYR A 824 13.81 -9.53 17.19
C TYR A 824 13.97 -8.33 16.24
N LYS A 825 14.84 -7.36 16.57
CA LYS A 825 15.03 -6.13 15.78
C LYS A 825 15.61 -6.38 14.39
N ASP A 826 16.60 -7.25 14.28
CA ASP A 826 17.33 -7.48 13.03
C ASP A 826 16.60 -8.47 12.12
N LEU A 827 15.98 -9.51 12.70
CA LEU A 827 15.48 -10.66 11.94
C LEU A 827 13.96 -10.82 11.99
N ASN A 828 13.25 -10.00 12.77
CA ASN A 828 11.83 -10.15 13.12
C ASN A 828 11.50 -11.56 13.63
N ALA A 829 12.37 -12.08 14.49
CA ALA A 829 12.24 -13.41 15.08
C ALA A 829 11.79 -13.34 16.54
N THR A 830 10.76 -14.11 16.88
CA THR A 830 10.18 -14.15 18.23
C THR A 830 10.97 -15.08 19.15
N VAL A 831 11.33 -14.63 20.35
CA VAL A 831 12.08 -15.45 21.33
C VAL A 831 11.22 -15.76 22.54
N HIS A 832 10.87 -17.03 22.73
CA HIS A 832 10.22 -17.54 23.95
C HIS A 832 11.28 -18.07 24.92
N SER A 833 11.00 -18.00 26.22
CA SER A 833 11.87 -18.54 27.27
C SER A 833 11.10 -19.42 28.24
N ILE A 834 11.62 -20.63 28.51
CA ILE A 834 10.98 -21.63 29.36
C ILE A 834 11.96 -22.05 30.47
N GLY A 835 11.56 -21.82 31.72
CA GLY A 835 12.30 -22.14 32.93
C GLY A 835 12.05 -23.57 33.43
N PHE A 836 13.10 -24.37 33.59
CA PHE A 836 13.04 -25.73 34.14
C PHE A 836 13.38 -25.77 35.62
N GLY A 837 12.45 -26.27 36.43
CA GLY A 837 12.63 -26.42 37.87
C GLY A 837 12.08 -25.24 38.67
N PRO A 838 12.52 -25.01 39.91
CA PRO A 838 12.00 -23.97 40.82
C PRO A 838 12.45 -22.55 40.41
N VAL A 839 12.43 -22.25 39.11
CA VAL A 839 12.86 -20.97 38.53
C VAL A 839 11.93 -19.83 38.92
N SER A 840 10.63 -20.11 39.05
CA SER A 840 9.61 -19.12 39.45
C SER A 840 9.82 -18.59 40.86
N THR A 841 10.43 -19.38 41.75
CA THR A 841 10.78 -18.98 43.12
C THR A 841 12.19 -18.37 43.21
N CYS A 842 12.98 -18.43 42.14
CA CYS A 842 14.29 -17.80 42.02
C CYS A 842 14.21 -16.42 41.33
N GLY A 843 14.30 -15.35 42.13
CA GLY A 843 14.10 -13.97 41.64
C GLY A 843 15.03 -13.54 40.49
N LEU A 844 16.27 -14.02 40.42
CA LEU A 844 17.21 -13.67 39.34
C LEU A 844 16.99 -14.48 38.07
N SER A 845 16.80 -15.80 38.19
CA SER A 845 16.53 -16.68 37.04
C SER A 845 15.21 -16.33 36.36
N ALA A 846 14.14 -16.10 37.14
CA ALA A 846 12.84 -15.65 36.62
C ALA A 846 12.94 -14.31 35.89
N ARG A 847 13.62 -13.31 36.47
CA ARG A 847 13.83 -11.99 35.84
C ARG A 847 14.63 -12.09 34.55
N THR A 848 15.60 -13.00 34.48
CA THR A 848 16.44 -13.20 33.30
C THR A 848 15.63 -13.71 32.13
N LEU A 849 14.88 -14.79 32.33
CA LEU A 849 14.04 -15.39 31.29
C LEU A 849 12.91 -14.45 30.90
N LEU A 850 12.26 -13.79 31.87
CA LEU A 850 11.26 -12.76 31.60
C LEU A 850 11.81 -11.65 30.69
N SER A 851 13.04 -11.19 30.94
CA SER A 851 13.69 -10.16 30.12
C SER A 851 13.98 -10.65 28.70
N ILE A 852 14.46 -11.88 28.54
CA ILE A 852 14.71 -12.50 27.23
C ILE A 852 13.43 -12.55 26.41
N ALA A 853 12.34 -13.05 27.00
CA ALA A 853 11.03 -13.12 26.33
C ALA A 853 10.51 -11.73 25.97
N ALA A 854 10.53 -10.79 26.92
CA ALA A 854 10.07 -9.42 26.69
C ALA A 854 10.82 -8.72 25.56
N CYS A 855 12.15 -8.85 25.50
CA CYS A 855 12.94 -8.25 24.43
C CYS A 855 12.77 -8.94 23.08
N GLY A 856 12.53 -10.24 23.09
CA GLY A 856 12.29 -11.04 21.90
C GLY A 856 10.84 -11.04 21.42
N ASN A 857 9.97 -10.19 21.98
CA ASN A 857 8.54 -10.16 21.71
C ASN A 857 7.83 -11.53 21.88
N GLY A 858 8.31 -12.34 22.83
CA GLY A 858 7.77 -13.67 23.13
C GLY A 858 7.27 -13.79 24.56
N SER A 859 6.91 -15.02 24.93
CA SER A 859 6.31 -15.34 26.23
C SER A 859 7.30 -16.04 27.17
N TYR A 860 7.20 -15.72 28.46
CA TYR A 860 7.94 -16.37 29.54
C TYR A 860 7.06 -17.39 30.26
N TYR A 861 7.60 -18.59 30.47
CA TYR A 861 7.01 -19.64 31.28
C TYR A 861 8.06 -20.24 32.21
N ALA A 862 7.65 -20.76 33.37
CA ALA A 862 8.51 -21.53 34.25
C ALA A 862 7.68 -22.51 35.08
N SER A 863 8.20 -23.72 35.30
CA SER A 863 7.54 -24.74 36.12
C SER A 863 8.55 -25.76 36.64
N ASP A 864 8.34 -26.21 37.87
CA ASP A 864 9.01 -27.35 38.49
C ASP A 864 8.20 -28.66 38.34
N ASN A 865 7.02 -28.58 37.73
CA ASN A 865 6.16 -29.71 37.39
C ASN A 865 6.31 -30.08 35.91
N ALA A 866 6.81 -31.29 35.64
CA ALA A 866 7.10 -31.78 34.30
C ALA A 866 5.85 -31.90 33.41
N THR A 867 4.69 -32.26 33.97
CA THR A 867 3.41 -32.31 33.23
C THR A 867 2.94 -30.91 32.81
N GLN A 868 3.15 -29.89 33.64
CA GLN A 868 2.84 -28.51 33.27
C GLN A 868 3.78 -28.01 32.16
N LEU A 869 5.07 -28.37 32.21
CA LEU A 869 6.00 -28.06 31.12
C LEU A 869 5.58 -28.73 29.81
N GLN A 870 5.08 -29.96 29.85
CA GLN A 870 4.52 -30.64 28.67
C GLN A 870 3.40 -29.82 28.03
N GLN A 871 2.43 -29.35 28.83
CA GLN A 871 1.34 -28.51 28.34
C GLN A 871 1.83 -27.18 27.75
N ILE A 872 2.84 -26.56 28.36
CA ILE A 872 3.46 -25.32 27.83
C ILE A 872 4.07 -25.57 26.44
N TYR A 873 4.81 -26.67 26.27
CA TYR A 873 5.43 -27.01 24.99
C TYR A 873 4.40 -27.34 23.91
N GLU A 874 3.35 -28.08 24.26
CA GLU A 874 2.23 -28.36 23.36
C GLU A 874 1.57 -27.07 22.90
N ASN A 875 1.26 -26.15 23.82
CA ASN A 875 0.63 -24.88 23.48
C ASN A 875 1.50 -24.00 22.58
N ILE A 876 2.80 -23.90 22.87
CA ILE A 876 3.74 -23.10 22.05
C ILE A 876 3.91 -23.72 20.66
N SER A 877 4.16 -25.03 20.58
CA SER A 877 4.37 -25.72 19.30
C SER A 877 3.11 -25.69 18.42
N GLN A 878 1.93 -25.91 19.00
CA GLN A 878 0.65 -25.78 18.28
C GLN A 878 0.40 -24.34 17.82
N SER A 879 0.69 -23.33 18.65
CA SER A 879 0.53 -21.93 18.27
C SER A 879 1.46 -21.56 17.10
N ILE A 880 2.72 -21.97 17.14
CA ILE A 880 3.68 -21.73 16.04
C ILE A 880 3.20 -22.40 14.76
N VAL A 881 2.76 -23.64 14.85
CA VAL A 881 2.22 -24.40 13.72
C VAL A 881 0.98 -23.71 13.14
N GLN A 882 0.05 -23.24 13.98
CA GLN A 882 -1.13 -22.47 13.55
C GLN A 882 -0.77 -21.15 12.85
N LEU A 883 0.24 -20.44 13.37
CA LEU A 883 0.68 -19.17 12.80
C LEU A 883 1.49 -19.35 11.52
N SER A 884 2.18 -20.48 11.34
CA SER A 884 3.08 -20.72 10.21
C SER A 884 2.38 -21.11 8.91
N TYR A 885 1.06 -21.29 8.93
CA TYR A 885 0.28 -21.74 7.78
C TYR A 885 0.11 -20.67 6.70
N VAL A 886 0.25 -21.07 5.44
CA VAL A 886 0.07 -20.20 4.25
C VAL A 886 -1.22 -20.50 3.48
N GLN A 887 -1.74 -21.74 3.56
CA GLN A 887 -2.96 -22.19 2.89
C GLN A 887 -3.65 -23.29 3.72
N GLN A 888 -4.97 -23.44 3.56
CA GLN A 888 -5.73 -24.55 4.11
C GLN A 888 -6.24 -25.44 2.98
N THR A 889 -5.85 -26.71 2.98
CA THR A 889 -6.31 -27.70 2.02
C THR A 889 -6.97 -28.84 2.79
N ALA A 890 -8.23 -29.12 2.49
CA ALA A 890 -8.92 -30.29 3.00
C ALA A 890 -8.65 -31.46 2.05
N THR A 891 -8.02 -32.53 2.52
CA THR A 891 -7.87 -33.76 1.73
C THR A 891 -8.84 -34.82 2.22
N SER A 892 -9.81 -35.22 1.38
CA SER A 892 -10.70 -36.35 1.66
C SER A 892 -10.07 -37.67 1.21
N SER A 893 -9.98 -38.65 2.11
CA SER A 893 -9.66 -40.04 1.76
C SER A 893 -10.94 -40.88 1.73
N GLY A 894 -11.48 -41.19 0.55
CA GLY A 894 -12.65 -42.05 0.41
C GLY A 894 -13.32 -41.93 -0.96
N ASN A 895 -13.75 -43.05 -1.52
CA ASN A 895 -14.35 -43.13 -2.85
C ASN A 895 -15.89 -42.98 -2.81
N THR A 896 -16.40 -41.94 -2.14
CA THR A 896 -17.84 -41.74 -1.93
C THR A 896 -18.32 -40.46 -2.58
N THR A 897 -19.09 -40.60 -3.67
CA THR A 897 -19.78 -39.50 -4.35
C THR A 897 -21.20 -39.33 -3.81
N GLY A 898 -21.66 -38.09 -3.69
CA GLY A 898 -23.04 -37.69 -3.39
C GLY A 898 -23.56 -36.69 -4.41
N ILE A 899 -24.87 -36.48 -4.41
CA ILE A 899 -25.55 -35.52 -5.27
C ILE A 899 -26.34 -34.56 -4.39
N LEU A 900 -26.04 -33.27 -4.48
CA LEU A 900 -26.96 -32.20 -4.11
C LEU A 900 -27.61 -31.71 -5.40
N TYR A 901 -28.94 -31.76 -5.49
CA TYR A 901 -29.64 -31.40 -6.71
C TYR A 901 -29.84 -29.87 -6.78
N PRO A 902 -29.75 -29.28 -8.00
CA PRO A 902 -29.73 -27.82 -8.18
C PRO A 902 -31.07 -27.12 -7.94
N ASP A 903 -32.14 -27.88 -7.69
CA ASP A 903 -33.45 -27.41 -7.25
C ASP A 903 -33.52 -27.20 -5.72
N SER A 904 -32.47 -27.51 -4.97
CA SER A 904 -32.36 -27.15 -3.55
C SER A 904 -32.27 -25.63 -3.37
N TYR A 905 -33.02 -25.07 -2.42
CA TYR A 905 -33.06 -23.61 -2.21
C TYR A 905 -33.30 -23.20 -0.76
N ILE A 906 -32.92 -21.96 -0.47
CA ILE A 906 -33.33 -21.20 0.71
C ILE A 906 -34.28 -20.11 0.24
N ARG A 907 -35.55 -20.17 0.67
CA ARG A 907 -36.57 -19.17 0.38
C ARG A 907 -36.56 -18.12 1.48
N LEU A 908 -36.43 -16.86 1.10
CA LEU A 908 -36.39 -15.73 2.00
C LEU A 908 -37.57 -14.82 1.72
N ASN A 909 -38.36 -14.53 2.74
CA ASN A 909 -39.38 -13.50 2.70
C ASN A 909 -38.90 -12.30 3.52
N TYR A 910 -38.51 -11.22 2.85
CA TYR A 910 -38.12 -9.97 3.50
C TYR A 910 -38.77 -8.78 2.80
N THR A 911 -39.05 -7.73 3.56
CA THR A 911 -39.58 -6.48 3.01
C THR A 911 -38.46 -5.71 2.32
N SER A 912 -38.44 -5.75 0.99
CA SER A 912 -37.60 -4.86 0.18
C SER A 912 -38.34 -3.54 -0.10
N PRO A 913 -37.67 -2.38 -0.07
CA PRO A 913 -38.26 -1.13 -0.53
C PRO A 913 -38.74 -1.28 -1.98
N LYS A 914 -39.93 -0.76 -2.31
CA LYS A 914 -40.39 -0.73 -3.71
C LYS A 914 -39.37 0.00 -4.56
N ASN A 915 -38.99 -0.61 -5.70
CA ASN A 915 -38.11 0.04 -6.65
C ASN A 915 -38.75 1.38 -7.09
N PRO A 916 -38.03 2.50 -7.00
CA PRO A 916 -38.51 3.77 -7.50
C PRO A 916 -38.64 3.69 -9.03
N PHE A 917 -39.57 4.48 -9.59
CA PHE A 917 -39.72 4.61 -11.03
C PHE A 917 -38.46 5.25 -11.64
N GLY A 918 -37.88 4.63 -12.68
CA GLY A 918 -36.70 5.16 -13.38
C GLY A 918 -35.88 4.07 -14.08
N LEU A 919 -34.78 4.48 -14.71
CA LEU A 919 -33.79 3.59 -15.32
C LEU A 919 -33.05 2.85 -14.21
N ILE A 920 -33.06 1.52 -14.28
CA ILE A 920 -32.28 0.63 -13.41
C ILE A 920 -30.99 0.27 -14.14
N ILE A 921 -29.84 0.60 -13.56
CA ILE A 921 -28.51 0.29 -14.11
C ILE A 921 -27.74 -0.54 -13.09
N SER A 922 -27.17 -1.66 -13.52
CA SER A 922 -26.18 -2.42 -12.74
C SER A 922 -24.77 -2.11 -13.24
N LEU A 923 -23.87 -1.77 -12.32
CA LEU A 923 -22.49 -1.39 -12.61
C LEU A 923 -21.53 -2.32 -11.89
N GLU A 924 -20.38 -2.55 -12.52
CA GLU A 924 -19.28 -3.36 -11.98
C GLU A 924 -18.02 -2.50 -11.93
N LYS A 925 -17.34 -2.48 -10.78
CA LYS A 925 -16.07 -1.78 -10.62
C LYS A 925 -15.04 -2.67 -9.95
N GLN A 926 -13.94 -2.94 -10.64
CA GLN A 926 -12.83 -3.72 -10.10
C GLN A 926 -12.06 -2.91 -9.04
N PHE A 927 -11.47 -3.62 -8.08
CA PHE A 927 -10.62 -3.03 -7.06
C PHE A 927 -9.33 -2.45 -7.65
N GLU A 928 -8.77 -1.44 -6.99
CA GLU A 928 -7.53 -0.78 -7.43
C GLU A 928 -6.29 -1.60 -7.04
N ASN A 929 -6.39 -2.37 -5.94
CA ASN A 929 -5.36 -3.28 -5.48
C ASN A 929 -5.99 -4.48 -4.75
N THR A 930 -5.18 -5.30 -4.09
CA THR A 930 -5.63 -6.53 -3.43
C THR A 930 -6.56 -6.32 -2.23
N THR A 931 -6.65 -5.11 -1.68
CA THR A 931 -7.40 -4.86 -0.42
C THR A 931 -8.39 -3.70 -0.53
N TYR A 932 -8.16 -2.76 -1.44
CA TYR A 932 -8.91 -1.50 -1.53
C TYR A 932 -9.60 -1.33 -2.88
N GLY A 933 -10.83 -0.85 -2.83
CA GLY A 933 -11.60 -0.37 -3.97
C GLY A 933 -12.46 0.82 -3.55
N ASN A 934 -13.04 1.52 -4.53
CA ASN A 934 -13.97 2.61 -4.26
C ASN A 934 -15.05 2.66 -5.33
N PHE A 935 -16.21 3.25 -5.01
CA PHE A 935 -17.27 3.51 -5.98
C PHE A 935 -18.06 4.75 -5.58
N SER A 936 -18.70 5.39 -6.56
CA SER A 936 -19.46 6.62 -6.33
C SER A 936 -20.92 6.41 -6.72
N ILE A 937 -21.83 7.02 -5.96
CA ILE A 937 -23.26 7.08 -6.29
C ILE A 937 -23.55 8.43 -6.92
N TYR A 938 -24.32 8.41 -8.01
CA TYR A 938 -24.62 9.61 -8.79
C TYR A 938 -25.63 10.52 -8.06
N LEU A 939 -25.54 11.83 -8.30
CA LEU A 939 -26.48 12.80 -7.74
C LEU A 939 -27.91 12.47 -8.18
N ASN A 940 -28.86 12.52 -7.24
CA ASN A 940 -30.28 12.17 -7.42
C ASN A 940 -30.52 10.71 -7.90
N SER A 941 -29.58 9.80 -7.64
CA SER A 941 -29.79 8.34 -7.81
C SER A 941 -30.15 7.68 -6.50
N THR A 942 -30.95 6.62 -6.58
CA THR A 942 -31.27 5.74 -5.46
C THR A 942 -30.53 4.42 -5.62
N ILE A 943 -29.74 4.02 -4.61
CA ILE A 943 -29.09 2.71 -4.59
C ILE A 943 -30.13 1.61 -4.33
N LEU A 944 -30.24 0.65 -5.25
CA LEU A 944 -31.14 -0.50 -5.14
C LEU A 944 -30.46 -1.73 -4.59
N ASP A 945 -29.19 -1.95 -4.93
CA ASP A 945 -28.40 -3.04 -4.40
C ASP A 945 -26.91 -2.70 -4.48
N ALA A 946 -26.10 -3.25 -3.57
CA ALA A 946 -24.66 -3.06 -3.58
C ALA A 946 -23.99 -4.22 -2.86
N GLN A 947 -22.95 -4.78 -3.46
CA GLN A 947 -22.21 -5.90 -2.91
C GLN A 947 -20.77 -5.91 -3.40
N VAL A 948 -19.92 -6.61 -2.66
CA VAL A 948 -18.52 -6.86 -3.00
C VAL A 948 -18.32 -8.34 -3.27
N THR A 949 -17.65 -8.67 -4.37
CA THR A 949 -17.19 -10.02 -4.67
C THR A 949 -15.78 -10.24 -4.15
N SER A 950 -15.55 -11.43 -3.58
CA SER A 950 -14.32 -11.81 -2.89
C SER A 950 -13.74 -13.07 -3.52
N TYR A 951 -12.66 -12.92 -4.29
CA TYR A 951 -11.85 -14.05 -4.77
C TYR A 951 -10.83 -14.43 -3.69
N SER A 952 -11.31 -15.10 -2.65
CA SER A 952 -10.58 -15.51 -1.45
C SER A 952 -9.58 -16.65 -1.69
N GLY A 953 -9.82 -17.49 -2.70
CA GLY A 953 -8.96 -18.63 -3.06
C GLY A 953 -8.81 -19.63 -1.90
N PRO A 954 -7.58 -20.01 -1.50
CA PRO A 954 -7.36 -20.95 -0.39
C PRO A 954 -7.53 -20.32 1.02
N ARG A 955 -8.20 -19.16 1.09
CA ARG A 955 -8.45 -18.38 2.31
C ARG A 955 -9.95 -18.11 2.43
N TRP A 956 -10.37 -17.42 3.48
CA TRP A 956 -11.74 -16.99 3.69
C TRP A 956 -11.87 -15.49 3.55
N THR A 957 -13.03 -15.05 3.07
CA THR A 957 -13.47 -13.67 3.16
C THR A 957 -13.60 -13.26 4.63
N ASP A 958 -12.74 -12.37 5.10
CA ASP A 958 -12.60 -12.05 6.53
C ASP A 958 -13.44 -10.85 6.92
N LYS A 959 -13.03 -9.65 6.48
CA LYS A 959 -13.67 -8.39 6.87
C LYS A 959 -13.92 -7.52 5.67
N LEU A 960 -15.13 -6.96 5.62
CA LEU A 960 -15.49 -5.91 4.69
C LEU A 960 -15.76 -4.63 5.49
N LYS A 961 -15.14 -3.53 5.09
CA LYS A 961 -15.39 -2.19 5.62
C LYS A 961 -15.81 -1.24 4.51
N ILE A 962 -16.79 -0.40 4.82
CA ILE A 962 -17.30 0.67 3.95
C ILE A 962 -17.21 1.99 4.70
N ASN A 963 -16.49 2.97 4.15
CA ASN A 963 -16.30 4.30 4.77
C ASN A 963 -15.82 4.21 6.23
N GLY A 964 -14.91 3.26 6.50
CA GLY A 964 -14.40 2.97 7.85
C GLY A 964 -15.30 2.09 8.73
N ASN A 965 -16.56 1.86 8.36
CA ASN A 965 -17.51 1.03 9.12
C ASN A 965 -17.39 -0.44 8.72
N THR A 966 -17.23 -1.34 9.69
CA THR A 966 -17.23 -2.79 9.44
C THR A 966 -18.64 -3.29 9.14
N VAL A 967 -18.85 -3.81 7.93
CA VAL A 967 -20.14 -4.36 7.48
C VAL A 967 -20.18 -5.88 7.54
N TYR A 968 -19.02 -6.53 7.42
CA TYR A 968 -18.89 -7.98 7.57
C TYR A 968 -17.61 -8.31 8.35
N ASN A 969 -17.69 -9.32 9.20
CA ASN A 969 -16.56 -9.88 9.93
C ASN A 969 -16.82 -11.36 10.21
N LEU A 970 -16.10 -12.27 9.57
CA LEU A 970 -16.27 -13.72 9.73
C LEU A 970 -16.01 -14.19 11.17
N SER A 971 -15.09 -13.52 11.90
CA SER A 971 -14.69 -13.92 13.25
C SER A 971 -15.82 -13.84 14.29
N ILE A 972 -16.92 -13.15 14.00
CA ILE A 972 -18.07 -13.05 14.92
C ILE A 972 -18.87 -14.36 14.96
N TYR A 973 -18.77 -15.18 13.91
CA TYR A 973 -19.49 -16.44 13.82
C TYR A 973 -18.67 -17.58 14.43
N GLY A 974 -17.34 -17.54 14.35
CA GLY A 974 -16.48 -18.52 15.00
C GLY A 974 -15.00 -18.34 14.70
N ASN A 975 -14.16 -19.02 15.48
CA ASN A 975 -12.70 -18.96 15.33
C ASN A 975 -12.14 -19.96 14.31
N SER A 976 -12.89 -21.03 14.03
CA SER A 976 -12.52 -22.06 13.05
C SER A 976 -13.19 -21.75 11.73
N TYR A 977 -12.51 -21.04 10.83
CA TYR A 977 -13.12 -20.62 9.55
C TYR A 977 -13.51 -21.80 8.66
N ILE A 978 -12.74 -22.90 8.73
CA ILE A 978 -13.12 -24.14 8.07
C ILE A 978 -14.49 -24.65 8.52
N SER A 979 -14.93 -24.42 9.77
CA SER A 979 -16.28 -24.83 10.20
C SER A 979 -17.41 -23.94 9.69
N LEU A 980 -17.08 -22.77 9.14
CA LEU A 980 -18.02 -21.75 8.68
C LEU A 980 -18.09 -21.74 7.14
N GLY A 981 -18.97 -20.91 6.58
CA GLY A 981 -19.01 -20.62 5.15
C GLY A 981 -17.99 -19.56 4.71
N ASP A 982 -17.77 -19.46 3.41
CA ASP A 982 -16.99 -18.40 2.77
C ASP A 982 -17.88 -17.64 1.77
N PRO A 983 -18.37 -16.45 2.12
CA PRO A 983 -19.24 -15.68 1.23
C PRO A 983 -18.42 -15.06 0.10
N TYR A 984 -18.58 -15.58 -1.13
CA TYR A 984 -18.04 -14.91 -2.33
C TYR A 984 -18.65 -13.52 -2.52
N SER A 985 -19.96 -13.37 -2.34
CA SER A 985 -20.66 -12.09 -2.44
C SER A 985 -21.07 -11.61 -1.05
N VAL A 986 -20.62 -10.41 -0.69
CA VAL A 986 -20.91 -9.76 0.60
C VAL A 986 -21.70 -8.47 0.36
N LEU A 987 -22.87 -8.36 0.97
CA LEU A 987 -23.79 -7.23 0.86
C LEU A 987 -23.19 -5.97 1.51
N ILE A 988 -23.34 -4.84 0.82
CA ILE A 988 -23.12 -3.49 1.37
C ILE A 988 -24.48 -2.93 1.81
N PRO A 989 -24.69 -2.64 3.11
CA PRO A 989 -25.93 -2.02 3.57
C PRO A 989 -26.13 -0.63 2.93
N LYS A 990 -27.30 -0.43 2.30
CA LYS A 990 -27.67 0.83 1.62
C LYS A 990 -27.53 2.07 2.49
N SER A 991 -27.78 1.94 3.80
CA SER A 991 -27.69 3.02 4.79
C SER A 991 -26.28 3.55 5.00
N LEU A 992 -25.23 2.81 4.60
CA LEU A 992 -23.84 3.19 4.74
C LEU A 992 -23.23 3.73 3.45
N VAL A 993 -24.00 3.71 2.35
CA VAL A 993 -23.58 4.18 1.04
C VAL A 993 -23.77 5.70 0.96
N LEU A 994 -22.68 6.41 0.69
CA LEU A 994 -22.59 7.85 0.46
C LEU A 994 -22.42 8.15 -1.04
N ASN A 995 -22.23 9.41 -1.41
CA ASN A 995 -21.91 9.79 -2.79
C ASN A 995 -20.55 9.26 -3.25
N GLN A 996 -19.57 9.18 -2.34
CA GLN A 996 -18.26 8.56 -2.57
C GLN A 996 -18.02 7.53 -1.48
N ASN A 997 -17.60 6.33 -1.86
CA ASN A 997 -17.47 5.20 -0.95
C ASN A 997 -16.12 4.51 -1.08
N ASP A 998 -15.45 4.38 0.05
CA ASP A 998 -14.25 3.58 0.20
C ASP A 998 -14.60 2.18 0.68
N VAL A 999 -14.04 1.18 0.02
CA VAL A 999 -14.27 -0.24 0.27
C VAL A 999 -12.96 -0.91 0.62
N THR A 1000 -12.90 -1.59 1.76
CA THR A 1000 -11.73 -2.37 2.17
C THR A 1000 -12.16 -3.80 2.44
N LEU A 1001 -11.55 -4.76 1.75
CA LEU A 1001 -11.84 -6.18 1.88
C LEU A 1001 -10.55 -6.96 2.20
N THR A 1002 -10.56 -7.73 3.28
CA THR A 1002 -9.45 -8.62 3.66
C THR A 1002 -9.84 -10.08 3.58
N THR A 1003 -8.85 -10.94 3.38
CA THR A 1003 -9.00 -12.39 3.53
C THR A 1003 -8.25 -12.88 4.76
N ALA A 1004 -8.51 -14.09 5.23
CA ALA A 1004 -7.80 -14.66 6.37
C ALA A 1004 -7.88 -16.18 6.40
N ILE A 1005 -6.98 -16.82 7.14
CA ILE A 1005 -7.06 -18.25 7.45
C ILE A 1005 -7.50 -18.52 8.89
N ALA A 1006 -7.41 -17.50 9.75
CA ALA A 1006 -7.88 -17.51 11.13
C ALA A 1006 -8.13 -16.06 11.58
N PRO A 1007 -8.90 -15.82 12.66
CA PRO A 1007 -9.20 -14.47 13.15
C PRO A 1007 -7.98 -13.57 13.42
N THR A 1008 -6.84 -14.18 13.76
CA THR A 1008 -5.57 -13.50 14.05
C THR A 1008 -4.61 -13.45 12.86
N ASN A 1009 -4.94 -14.08 11.74
CA ASN A 1009 -4.08 -14.20 10.56
C ASN A 1009 -4.79 -13.64 9.32
N THR A 1010 -4.87 -12.30 9.29
CA THR A 1010 -5.46 -11.55 8.18
C THR A 1010 -4.43 -11.32 7.07
N SER A 1011 -4.87 -11.33 5.82
CA SER A 1011 -4.06 -11.15 4.62
C SER A 1011 -4.81 -10.27 3.61
N ALA A 1012 -4.08 -9.76 2.62
CA ALA A 1012 -4.68 -9.05 1.50
C ALA A 1012 -5.59 -10.00 0.68
N GLY A 1013 -6.59 -9.45 -0.01
CA GLY A 1013 -7.46 -10.18 -0.91
C GLY A 1013 -6.89 -10.29 -2.34
N SER A 1014 -7.77 -10.23 -3.33
CA SER A 1014 -7.41 -10.28 -4.76
C SER A 1014 -7.66 -8.93 -5.42
N ALA A 1015 -6.78 -8.53 -6.33
CA ALA A 1015 -7.02 -7.37 -7.19
C ALA A 1015 -8.17 -7.60 -8.19
N SER A 1016 -8.66 -8.84 -8.32
CA SER A 1016 -9.81 -9.21 -9.15
C SER A 1016 -11.15 -9.01 -8.44
N ASN A 1017 -11.15 -8.64 -7.16
CA ASN A 1017 -12.38 -8.33 -6.42
C ASN A 1017 -13.15 -7.20 -7.12
N LYS A 1018 -14.49 -7.25 -7.08
CA LYS A 1018 -15.35 -6.25 -7.71
C LYS A 1018 -16.41 -5.72 -6.75
N ILE A 1019 -16.81 -4.50 -7.00
CA ILE A 1019 -17.98 -3.86 -6.42
C ILE A 1019 -19.07 -3.91 -7.49
N ILE A 1020 -20.17 -4.61 -7.19
CA ILE A 1020 -21.34 -4.71 -8.08
C ILE A 1020 -22.47 -3.98 -7.40
N TYR A 1021 -23.03 -2.97 -8.07
CA TYR A 1021 -24.07 -2.13 -7.49
C TYR A 1021 -25.11 -1.72 -8.54
N THR A 1022 -26.36 -1.70 -8.12
CA THR A 1022 -27.51 -1.37 -8.96
C THR A 1022 -28.14 -0.08 -8.47
N LEU A 1023 -28.31 0.89 -9.37
CA LEU A 1023 -28.91 2.19 -9.07
C LEU A 1023 -30.13 2.44 -9.93
N ALA A 1024 -31.10 3.15 -9.36
CA ALA A 1024 -32.25 3.68 -10.07
C ALA A 1024 -32.12 5.20 -10.20
N LYS A 1025 -32.26 5.71 -11.42
CA LYS A 1025 -32.31 7.14 -11.69
C LYS A 1025 -33.27 7.43 -12.83
N ASN A 1026 -34.09 8.46 -12.67
CA ASN A 1026 -34.93 8.93 -13.75
C ASN A 1026 -34.12 9.89 -14.63
N PHE A 1027 -33.73 9.43 -15.83
CA PHE A 1027 -33.07 10.26 -16.82
C PHE A 1027 -34.11 10.76 -17.82
N SER A 1028 -34.41 12.04 -17.73
CA SER A 1028 -35.17 12.72 -18.76
C SER A 1028 -34.64 14.13 -18.94
N SER A 1029 -34.65 14.57 -20.19
CA SER A 1029 -34.19 15.87 -20.60
C SER A 1029 -35.15 16.45 -21.62
N PHE A 1030 -35.20 17.78 -21.68
CA PHE A 1030 -36.03 18.52 -22.61
C PHE A 1030 -35.14 19.42 -23.47
N SER A 1031 -35.55 19.61 -24.72
CA SER A 1031 -35.03 20.70 -25.55
C SER A 1031 -35.77 21.99 -25.20
N PRO A 1032 -35.12 23.16 -25.34
CA PRO A 1032 -35.84 24.41 -25.57
C PRO A 1032 -36.70 24.31 -26.84
N ILE A 1033 -37.53 25.32 -27.09
CA ILE A 1033 -38.32 25.38 -28.33
C ILE A 1033 -37.34 25.62 -29.49
N SER A 1034 -37.36 24.72 -30.46
CA SER A 1034 -36.43 24.64 -31.58
C SER A 1034 -37.19 24.71 -32.91
N ALA A 1035 -36.51 25.16 -33.97
CA ALA A 1035 -37.13 25.38 -35.28
C ALA A 1035 -37.43 24.08 -36.03
N VAL A 1036 -36.69 23.00 -35.74
CA VAL A 1036 -36.88 21.68 -36.37
C VAL A 1036 -36.78 20.56 -35.33
N ALA A 1037 -37.21 19.35 -35.71
CA ALA A 1037 -37.06 18.12 -34.92
C ALA A 1037 -36.83 16.93 -35.87
N GLN A 1038 -35.64 16.83 -36.48
CA GLN A 1038 -35.31 15.80 -37.46
C GLN A 1038 -34.54 14.63 -36.83
N GLY A 1039 -33.60 14.92 -35.91
CA GLY A 1039 -32.73 13.91 -35.30
C GLY A 1039 -31.49 13.57 -36.13
N CYS A 1040 -30.75 12.53 -35.73
CA CYS A 1040 -29.48 12.11 -36.34
C CYS A 1040 -29.02 10.70 -35.93
N GLN A 1041 -27.93 10.23 -36.54
CA GLN A 1041 -27.21 9.01 -36.13
C GLN A 1041 -26.12 9.35 -35.10
N TRP A 1042 -26.30 8.93 -33.85
CA TRP A 1042 -25.38 9.20 -32.74
C TRP A 1042 -24.22 8.21 -32.69
N ASN A 1043 -23.04 8.75 -32.43
CA ASN A 1043 -21.81 8.02 -32.12
C ASN A 1043 -21.32 8.46 -30.73
N ILE A 1044 -21.25 7.52 -29.79
CA ILE A 1044 -21.07 7.78 -28.36
C ILE A 1044 -19.81 7.06 -27.84
N GLN A 1045 -18.93 7.71 -27.07
CA GLN A 1045 -17.77 7.05 -26.42
C GLN A 1045 -18.01 6.85 -24.92
N PHE A 1046 -17.58 5.69 -24.43
CA PHE A 1046 -17.58 5.33 -23.00
C PHE A 1046 -16.22 5.57 -22.35
N GLU A 1047 -16.16 5.52 -21.02
CA GLU A 1047 -14.94 5.67 -20.21
C GLU A 1047 -13.79 4.72 -20.58
N ASP A 1048 -14.13 3.49 -21.01
CA ASP A 1048 -13.15 2.47 -21.40
C ASP A 1048 -12.66 2.63 -22.86
N TYR A 1049 -12.95 3.77 -23.48
CA TYR A 1049 -12.63 4.10 -24.88
C TYR A 1049 -13.36 3.26 -25.93
N THR A 1050 -14.34 2.45 -25.52
CA THR A 1050 -15.23 1.79 -26.49
C THR A 1050 -16.25 2.79 -27.05
N ASN A 1051 -16.68 2.58 -28.29
CA ASN A 1051 -17.64 3.45 -28.97
C ASN A 1051 -18.91 2.68 -29.33
N LEU A 1052 -20.05 3.32 -29.14
CA LEU A 1052 -21.35 2.92 -29.66
C LEU A 1052 -21.65 3.75 -30.91
N THR A 1053 -21.72 3.14 -32.09
CA THR A 1053 -21.78 3.88 -33.37
C THR A 1053 -23.10 3.66 -34.12
N GLY A 1054 -23.59 4.70 -34.81
CA GLY A 1054 -24.72 4.61 -35.73
C GLY A 1054 -26.12 4.50 -35.10
N ILE A 1055 -26.32 4.95 -33.85
CA ILE A 1055 -27.63 4.88 -33.18
C ILE A 1055 -28.59 5.91 -33.79
N ARG A 1056 -29.71 5.48 -34.38
CA ARG A 1056 -30.70 6.39 -34.98
C ARG A 1056 -31.63 6.96 -33.91
N ILE A 1057 -31.65 8.28 -33.73
CA ILE A 1057 -32.56 8.96 -32.79
C ILE A 1057 -33.23 10.15 -33.48
N PRO A 1058 -34.57 10.15 -33.64
CA PRO A 1058 -35.51 9.09 -33.27
C PRO A 1058 -35.26 7.79 -34.08
N SER A 1059 -35.78 6.66 -33.62
CA SER A 1059 -35.60 5.36 -34.30
C SER A 1059 -36.14 5.35 -35.74
N THR A 1060 -37.07 6.25 -36.05
CA THR A 1060 -37.63 6.50 -37.38
C THR A 1060 -36.73 7.35 -38.29
N TYR A 1061 -35.60 7.86 -37.78
CA TYR A 1061 -34.68 8.69 -38.56
C TYR A 1061 -34.06 7.90 -39.72
N SER A 1062 -34.27 8.39 -40.94
CA SER A 1062 -33.81 7.78 -42.19
C SER A 1062 -32.73 8.59 -42.92
N GLY A 1063 -32.31 9.74 -42.36
CA GLY A 1063 -31.30 10.61 -42.95
C GLY A 1063 -29.86 10.16 -42.70
N SER A 1064 -28.90 10.94 -43.22
CA SER A 1064 -27.46 10.68 -43.14
C SER A 1064 -26.69 11.51 -42.11
N ASN A 1065 -27.30 12.56 -41.54
CA ASN A 1065 -26.65 13.39 -40.50
C ASN A 1065 -26.14 12.55 -39.33
N GLN A 1066 -24.90 12.83 -38.91
CA GLN A 1066 -24.21 12.20 -37.80
C GLN A 1066 -24.11 13.16 -36.62
N CYS A 1067 -24.34 12.67 -35.41
CA CYS A 1067 -24.10 13.36 -34.16
C CYS A 1067 -23.03 12.64 -33.35
N TYR A 1068 -22.28 13.39 -32.55
CA TYR A 1068 -21.12 12.88 -31.84
C TYR A 1068 -21.11 13.27 -30.37
N PHE A 1069 -20.84 12.28 -29.52
CA PHE A 1069 -20.72 12.43 -28.08
C PHE A 1069 -19.73 11.44 -27.47
N PRO A 1070 -18.41 11.65 -27.55
CA PRO A 1070 -17.54 12.32 -28.54
C PRO A 1070 -16.94 11.26 -29.51
N PRO A 1071 -16.80 11.41 -30.85
CA PRO A 1071 -15.47 11.80 -31.33
C PRO A 1071 -15.38 12.43 -32.75
N ASN A 1072 -14.15 12.89 -33.09
CA ASN A 1072 -13.63 13.57 -34.30
C ASN A 1072 -13.97 15.07 -34.50
N GLY A 1073 -13.71 15.91 -33.49
CA GLY A 1073 -13.75 17.38 -33.62
C GLY A 1073 -14.47 18.12 -32.48
N GLY A 1074 -15.06 17.39 -31.54
CA GLY A 1074 -15.87 17.93 -30.44
C GLY A 1074 -17.34 17.52 -30.57
N PHE A 1075 -18.19 18.01 -29.68
CA PHE A 1075 -19.63 17.74 -29.72
C PHE A 1075 -20.24 18.30 -31.00
N THR A 1076 -20.91 17.45 -31.77
CA THR A 1076 -21.59 17.86 -33.00
C THR A 1076 -23.05 17.48 -32.92
N HIS A 1077 -23.90 18.50 -32.80
CA HIS A 1077 -25.36 18.44 -32.86
C HIS A 1077 -25.87 19.80 -33.36
N ASP A 1078 -27.05 19.84 -33.98
CA ASP A 1078 -27.71 21.08 -34.38
C ASP A 1078 -28.46 21.68 -33.18
N PRO A 1079 -28.08 22.88 -32.69
CA PRO A 1079 -28.77 23.53 -31.57
C PRO A 1079 -30.22 23.95 -31.91
N ASN A 1080 -30.59 23.96 -33.20
CA ASN A 1080 -31.93 24.28 -33.66
C ASN A 1080 -32.80 23.03 -33.89
N ASP A 1081 -32.29 21.83 -33.62
CA ASP A 1081 -33.03 20.58 -33.68
C ASP A 1081 -33.40 20.08 -32.27
N ALA A 1082 -34.71 20.03 -32.00
CA ALA A 1082 -35.26 19.64 -30.71
C ALA A 1082 -34.78 18.24 -30.28
N PHE A 1083 -34.79 17.25 -31.18
CA PHE A 1083 -34.36 15.89 -30.84
C PHE A 1083 -32.88 15.84 -30.53
N GLN A 1084 -32.04 16.49 -31.35
CA GLN A 1084 -30.60 16.47 -31.14
C GLN A 1084 -30.21 17.15 -29.81
N VAL A 1085 -30.83 18.28 -29.46
CA VAL A 1085 -30.58 18.99 -28.19
C VAL A 1085 -31.07 18.18 -26.98
N ALA A 1086 -32.25 17.58 -27.06
CA ALA A 1086 -32.78 16.75 -25.97
C ALA A 1086 -31.86 15.54 -25.70
N VAL A 1087 -31.37 14.90 -26.77
CA VAL A 1087 -30.41 13.78 -26.69
C VAL A 1087 -29.06 14.24 -26.17
N TYR A 1088 -28.52 15.34 -26.68
CA TYR A 1088 -27.27 15.91 -26.17
C TYR A 1088 -27.32 16.17 -24.66
N ASN A 1089 -28.42 16.76 -24.19
CA ASN A 1089 -28.61 17.07 -22.78
C ASN A 1089 -28.75 15.82 -21.89
N ILE A 1090 -29.40 14.74 -22.36
CA ILE A 1090 -29.46 13.49 -21.58
C ILE A 1090 -28.11 12.77 -21.57
N LEU A 1091 -27.35 12.79 -22.67
CA LEU A 1091 -25.99 12.25 -22.72
C LEU A 1091 -25.03 13.03 -21.81
N ARG A 1092 -25.18 14.36 -21.71
CA ARG A 1092 -24.48 15.17 -20.70
C ARG A 1092 -24.83 14.82 -19.26
N GLN A 1093 -26.03 14.32 -18.99
CA GLN A 1093 -26.38 13.83 -17.66
C GLN A 1093 -25.76 12.46 -17.36
N LEU A 1094 -25.33 11.73 -18.39
CA LEU A 1094 -24.65 10.45 -18.32
C LEU A 1094 -23.11 10.57 -18.31
N ASP A 1095 -22.56 11.74 -18.68
CA ASP A 1095 -21.16 12.15 -18.47
C ASP A 1095 -21.04 12.88 -17.12
N LEU A 1096 -20.57 12.16 -16.11
CA LEU A 1096 -20.66 12.52 -14.70
C LEU A 1096 -19.41 13.21 -14.18
N ASN A 1097 -18.26 12.90 -14.75
CA ASN A 1097 -16.98 13.52 -14.40
C ASN A 1097 -16.64 14.71 -15.32
N GLY A 1098 -17.49 14.98 -16.33
CA GLY A 1098 -17.33 16.07 -17.28
C GLY A 1098 -16.15 15.88 -18.22
N ASN A 1099 -15.62 14.66 -18.33
CA ASN A 1099 -14.53 14.30 -19.23
C ASN A 1099 -15.01 14.06 -20.66
N GLN A 1100 -16.31 14.29 -20.92
CA GLN A 1100 -16.93 14.19 -22.23
C GLN A 1100 -17.15 12.76 -22.69
N ARG A 1101 -17.10 11.77 -21.78
CA ARG A 1101 -17.42 10.36 -22.05
C ARG A 1101 -18.53 9.88 -21.13
N ILE A 1102 -19.20 8.84 -21.56
CA ILE A 1102 -20.31 8.25 -20.80
C ILE A 1102 -19.74 7.30 -19.73
N ASP A 1103 -19.98 7.61 -18.45
CA ASP A 1103 -19.55 6.80 -17.30
C ASP A 1103 -20.20 5.41 -17.24
N PRO A 1104 -21.54 5.26 -17.33
CA PRO A 1104 -22.15 3.94 -17.31
C PRO A 1104 -21.93 3.25 -18.66
N LYS A 1105 -21.23 2.11 -18.65
CA LYS A 1105 -21.17 1.21 -19.82
C LYS A 1105 -22.54 0.56 -20.03
N ILE A 1106 -23.36 1.21 -20.83
CA ILE A 1106 -24.69 0.74 -21.22
C ILE A 1106 -24.53 -0.04 -22.52
N SER A 1107 -24.99 -1.29 -22.60
CA SER A 1107 -24.93 -2.07 -23.84
C SER A 1107 -25.78 -1.39 -24.93
N GLU A 1108 -25.49 -1.65 -26.21
CA GLU A 1108 -26.23 -1.06 -27.35
C GLU A 1108 -27.76 -1.22 -27.22
N GLN A 1109 -28.20 -2.26 -26.51
CA GLN A 1109 -29.58 -2.68 -26.33
C GLN A 1109 -30.27 -2.04 -25.11
N SER A 1110 -29.49 -1.47 -24.19
CA SER A 1110 -29.99 -0.88 -22.93
C SER A 1110 -30.09 0.65 -22.97
N LEU A 1111 -29.62 1.28 -24.07
CA LEU A 1111 -29.70 2.73 -24.30
C LEU A 1111 -30.82 3.05 -25.30
N GLN A 1112 -32.07 2.74 -24.96
CA GLN A 1112 -33.20 3.22 -25.75
C GLN A 1112 -33.50 4.68 -25.35
N ILE A 1113 -33.06 5.61 -26.19
CA ILE A 1113 -33.41 7.01 -26.05
C ILE A 1113 -34.68 7.24 -26.86
N ASP A 1114 -35.81 7.11 -26.18
CA ASP A 1114 -37.09 7.46 -26.74
C ASP A 1114 -37.23 8.98 -26.73
N THR A 1115 -37.84 9.49 -27.79
CA THR A 1115 -38.13 10.91 -27.92
C THR A 1115 -39.61 11.13 -28.13
N SER A 1116 -40.17 12.09 -27.40
CA SER A 1116 -41.54 12.56 -27.62
C SER A 1116 -41.49 14.02 -28.01
N GLN A 1117 -42.10 14.37 -29.14
CA GLN A 1117 -42.21 15.75 -29.61
C GLN A 1117 -43.56 16.35 -29.23
N VAL A 1118 -43.53 17.63 -28.86
CA VAL A 1118 -44.70 18.50 -28.86
C VAL A 1118 -44.51 19.50 -30.00
N ASN A 1119 -45.43 19.50 -30.96
CA ASN A 1119 -45.48 20.45 -32.07
C ASN A 1119 -46.53 21.54 -31.80
N GLY A 1120 -46.59 22.59 -32.62
CA GLY A 1120 -47.60 23.64 -32.45
C GLY A 1120 -47.24 24.74 -31.45
N ILE A 1121 -46.02 24.77 -30.90
CA ILE A 1121 -45.63 25.75 -29.87
C ILE A 1121 -45.25 27.08 -30.54
N PRO A 1122 -45.83 28.23 -30.16
CA PRO A 1122 -45.46 29.51 -30.77
C PRO A 1122 -43.96 29.82 -30.67
N TYR A 1123 -43.22 29.78 -31.79
CA TYR A 1123 -41.81 30.18 -31.84
C TYR A 1123 -41.72 31.67 -32.18
N THR A 1124 -41.50 32.52 -31.18
CA THR A 1124 -41.54 33.98 -31.33
C THR A 1124 -40.15 34.58 -31.49
N TRP A 1125 -39.95 35.36 -32.56
CA TRP A 1125 -38.84 36.30 -32.65
C TRP A 1125 -39.23 37.58 -31.90
N GLN A 1126 -38.35 38.08 -31.03
CA GLN A 1126 -38.42 39.42 -30.47
C GLN A 1126 -37.36 40.27 -31.17
N THR A 1127 -37.75 41.43 -31.71
CA THR A 1127 -36.80 42.39 -32.26
C THR A 1127 -37.03 43.77 -31.64
N GLU A 1128 -35.94 44.44 -31.30
CA GLU A 1128 -35.98 45.81 -30.78
C GLU A 1128 -36.05 46.78 -31.96
N VAL A 1129 -37.03 47.68 -31.94
CA VAL A 1129 -37.14 48.81 -32.86
C VAL A 1129 -36.67 50.06 -32.17
N GLN A 1130 -35.81 50.81 -32.84
CA GLN A 1130 -35.26 52.06 -32.32
C GLN A 1130 -35.54 53.19 -33.31
N ILE A 1131 -36.18 54.25 -32.83
CA ILE A 1131 -36.27 55.51 -33.55
C ILE A 1131 -35.23 56.43 -32.96
N ARG A 1132 -34.23 56.80 -33.77
CA ARG A 1132 -33.17 57.72 -33.34
C ARG A 1132 -33.32 59.03 -34.05
N ILE A 1133 -33.11 60.10 -33.30
CA ILE A 1133 -33.13 61.47 -33.79
C ILE A 1133 -31.79 62.11 -33.48
N TRP A 1134 -31.23 62.85 -34.42
CA TRP A 1134 -29.96 63.54 -34.21
C TRP A 1134 -29.91 64.93 -34.84
N SER A 1135 -29.02 65.76 -34.30
CA SER A 1135 -28.73 67.13 -34.75
C SER A 1135 -27.27 67.32 -35.13
#